data_AF-A0A2J8I917-F1
#
_entry.id   AF-A0A2J8I917-F1
#
_cell.length_a   1.000
_cell.length_b   1.000
_cell.length_c   1.000
_cell.angle_alpha   90.00
_cell.angle_beta   90.00
_cell.angle_gamma   90.00
#
_symmetry.space_group_name_H-M   'P 1'
#
loop_
_entity.id
_entity.type
_entity.pdbx_description
1 polymer ?
#
loop_
_entity_poly.entity_id
_entity_poly.type
_entity_poly.pdbx_seq_one_letter_code
_entity_poly.pdbx_strand_id
1 'polypeptide(L)'
;MTQLITTELVELDQNLGNAPEAVIRHLASKVAAAGRATEVEGLFADAYAREQKTATGIPGGIAIPHCRSAAVTEPTLAMARLNPKVDFGAKDGPADLIFFIAAPDGADQAHLKLLSKLARSLIKKDFTAALRNASSREEIVELVDGALADKPAAHAAPAASDSTAGAAAAAGTGTLNASGQSGASAVSGSGAAGSAAAGPRRLVAVTACPTGIAHTYMAADSLVAAAQEAGVDLQVETQGSSGAKPLDPAVIAAADAVIFAVDVDVRGKERFAGKPVINAPVKRGIDEPAKMVQEALAAADNPNARRVPHFGAEEQAEHDADEKGEHIGQKLKRALLTGVSYMIPFVAGGGLLIALGFLLGGYDITDVADTVVVENNFGNLPEGGLTTYLGAVLFKIGALSMGFLVPALAGYIAYAIADRPGIAPGFVAGAVSGFMGAGFLGGIVGGLLAGYMAHLIGTWQVPRWLRGLMPVVIIPLLASIFASGLMFLVLGGPIAGLTLALNDWLSGMTGASAVVLGIILGLMMCFDLGGPVNKVAYAFAVAGLSAGSADNQAPWQIMATVMAAGMVPPLAMALATVLDKKLFSLAERENGKAAWLLGASFISEGAIPFAAADPLRVIPASMVGGALTGALTMAFNVTSQAPHGGLFVFFAIGNLLMFVISIIAGTIVSALAVVALKRWAAPKTADTVESVPATV
;
A
#
# COMPACT_ATOMS: atom_id res chain seq x y z
N MET A 1 -16.57 7.86 34.45
CA MET A 1 -16.51 7.03 33.23
C MET A 1 -17.73 6.15 33.24
N THR A 2 -18.45 6.06 32.13
CA THR A 2 -19.62 5.18 31.99
C THR A 2 -19.16 3.71 32.04
N GLN A 3 -19.79 2.90 32.87
CA GLN A 3 -19.45 1.48 33.02
C GLN A 3 -19.88 0.72 31.76
N LEU A 4 -18.96 0.03 31.08
CA LEU A 4 -19.20 -0.58 29.76
C LEU A 4 -20.06 -1.85 29.82
N ILE A 5 -20.00 -2.58 30.93
CA ILE A 5 -20.78 -3.80 31.18
C ILE A 5 -21.43 -3.72 32.56
N THR A 6 -22.61 -4.29 32.71
CA THR A 6 -23.32 -4.42 33.99
C THR A 6 -23.88 -5.84 34.08
N THR A 7 -24.29 -6.26 35.27
CA THR A 7 -24.87 -7.60 35.50
C THR A 7 -26.13 -7.83 34.67
N GLU A 8 -26.88 -6.77 34.33
CA GLU A 8 -28.05 -6.83 33.46
C GLU A 8 -27.72 -7.19 32.01
N LEU A 9 -26.48 -6.93 31.56
CA LEU A 9 -25.97 -7.19 30.21
C LEU A 9 -25.26 -8.55 30.08
N VAL A 10 -25.25 -9.36 31.14
CA VAL A 10 -24.63 -10.68 31.16
C VAL A 10 -25.69 -11.77 31.19
N GLU A 11 -25.59 -12.73 30.27
CA GLU A 11 -26.38 -13.97 30.26
C GLU A 11 -25.44 -15.18 30.38
N LEU A 12 -25.79 -16.13 31.25
CA LEU A 12 -24.98 -17.32 31.51
C LEU A 12 -25.77 -18.58 31.20
N ASP A 13 -25.15 -19.47 30.44
CA ASP A 13 -25.62 -20.83 30.11
C ASP A 13 -27.01 -20.89 29.47
N GLN A 14 -27.33 -19.90 28.62
CA GLN A 14 -28.63 -19.79 27.97
C GLN A 14 -28.65 -20.39 26.56
N ASN A 15 -29.79 -20.95 26.18
CA ASN A 15 -30.10 -21.27 24.79
C ASN A 15 -30.74 -20.05 24.12
N LEU A 16 -29.96 -19.32 23.30
CA LEU A 16 -30.42 -18.12 22.60
C LEU A 16 -30.74 -18.38 21.12
N GLY A 17 -31.00 -19.64 20.76
CA GLY A 17 -31.26 -20.08 19.39
C GLY A 17 -30.06 -20.79 18.76
N ASN A 18 -30.18 -21.13 17.47
CA ASN A 18 -29.20 -21.94 16.72
C ASN A 18 -28.47 -21.18 15.61
N ALA A 19 -28.67 -19.86 15.52
CA ALA A 19 -28.08 -19.01 14.49
C ALA A 19 -27.63 -17.66 15.07
N PRO A 20 -26.58 -17.03 14.50
CA PRO A 20 -26.11 -15.70 14.92
C PRO A 20 -27.20 -14.64 15.02
N GLU A 21 -28.19 -14.71 14.12
CA GLU A 21 -29.33 -13.79 14.09
C GLU A 21 -30.10 -13.74 15.41
N ALA A 22 -30.46 -14.91 15.94
CA ALA A 22 -31.24 -15.02 17.16
C ALA A 22 -30.45 -14.51 18.38
N VAL A 23 -29.17 -14.85 18.44
CA VAL A 23 -28.25 -14.42 19.51
C VAL A 23 -28.05 -12.91 19.49
N ILE A 24 -27.76 -12.32 18.32
CA ILE A 24 -27.53 -10.87 18.18
C ILE A 24 -28.82 -10.11 18.50
N ARG A 25 -29.99 -10.58 18.04
CA ARG A 25 -31.28 -9.94 18.34
C ARG A 25 -31.61 -9.98 19.83
N HIS A 26 -31.30 -11.08 20.50
CA HIS A 26 -31.46 -11.20 21.95
C HIS A 26 -30.57 -10.20 22.69
N LEU A 27 -29.28 -10.14 22.34
CA LEU A 27 -28.34 -9.21 22.98
C LEU A 27 -28.68 -7.74 22.70
N ALA A 28 -29.18 -7.41 21.49
CA ALA A 28 -29.71 -6.08 21.20
C ALA A 28 -30.92 -5.73 22.08
N SER A 29 -31.83 -6.69 22.32
CA SER A 29 -32.96 -6.52 23.25
C SER A 29 -32.48 -6.24 24.68
N LYS A 30 -31.44 -6.93 25.14
CA LYS A 30 -30.84 -6.73 26.47
C LYS A 30 -30.23 -5.33 26.60
N VAL A 31 -29.51 -4.88 25.58
CA VAL A 31 -28.91 -3.54 25.53
C VAL A 31 -29.98 -2.44 25.58
N ALA A 32 -31.07 -2.60 24.82
CA ALA A 32 -32.19 -1.65 24.85
C ALA A 32 -32.93 -1.66 26.20
N ALA A 33 -33.18 -2.84 26.77
CA ALA A 33 -33.83 -2.98 28.07
C ALA A 33 -33.02 -2.34 29.22
N ALA A 34 -31.69 -2.35 29.12
CA ALA A 34 -30.78 -1.66 30.04
C ALA A 34 -30.72 -0.14 29.82
N GLY A 35 -31.52 0.43 28.90
CA GLY A 35 -31.57 1.87 28.61
C GLY A 35 -30.39 2.40 27.78
N ARG A 36 -29.60 1.51 27.17
CA ARG A 36 -28.36 1.87 26.45
C ARG A 36 -28.52 1.97 24.93
N ALA A 37 -29.72 1.68 24.44
CA ALA A 37 -30.14 1.91 23.07
C ALA A 37 -31.57 2.41 23.03
N THR A 38 -31.90 3.24 22.03
CA THR A 38 -33.24 3.81 21.82
C THR A 38 -34.23 2.78 21.26
N GLU A 39 -33.74 1.81 20.48
CA GLU A 39 -34.57 0.77 19.86
C GLU A 39 -33.78 -0.52 19.56
N VAL A 40 -34.47 -1.66 19.59
CA VAL A 40 -33.88 -2.98 19.34
C VAL A 40 -33.60 -3.20 17.86
N GLU A 41 -34.55 -2.89 16.98
CA GLU A 41 -34.47 -3.25 15.57
C GLU A 41 -33.34 -2.50 14.84
N GLY A 42 -33.12 -1.22 15.14
CA GLY A 42 -31.99 -0.46 14.58
C GLY A 42 -30.65 -1.05 14.99
N LEU A 43 -30.44 -1.30 16.30
CA LEU A 43 -29.21 -1.88 16.82
C LEU A 43 -28.95 -3.29 16.26
N PHE A 44 -29.99 -4.14 16.23
CA PHE A 44 -29.91 -5.47 15.65
C PHE A 44 -29.55 -5.41 14.17
N ALA A 45 -30.22 -4.56 13.38
CA ALA A 45 -29.99 -4.45 11.95
C ALA A 45 -28.53 -4.06 11.65
N ASP A 46 -27.98 -3.08 12.37
CA ASP A 46 -26.60 -2.64 12.19
C ASP A 46 -25.58 -3.72 12.58
N ALA A 47 -25.82 -4.41 13.71
CA ALA A 47 -24.99 -5.52 14.17
C ALA A 47 -25.02 -6.72 13.21
N TYR A 48 -26.21 -7.10 12.76
CA TYR A 48 -26.39 -8.26 11.90
C TYR A 48 -25.91 -7.98 10.46
N ALA A 49 -26.09 -6.76 9.95
CA ALA A 49 -25.48 -6.34 8.69
C ALA A 49 -23.95 -6.40 8.74
N ARG A 50 -23.33 -6.16 9.90
CA ARG A 50 -21.89 -6.33 10.09
C ARG A 50 -21.48 -7.81 10.15
N GLU A 51 -22.25 -8.65 10.83
CA GLU A 51 -22.04 -10.11 10.89
C GLU A 51 -22.09 -10.73 9.48
N GLN A 52 -23.08 -10.36 8.67
CA GLN A 52 -23.27 -10.88 7.31
C GLN A 52 -22.14 -10.52 6.34
N LYS A 53 -21.42 -9.42 6.57
CA LYS A 53 -20.27 -9.01 5.73
C LYS A 53 -19.05 -9.89 5.99
N THR A 54 -18.81 -10.22 7.25
CA THR A 54 -17.68 -11.05 7.67
C THR A 54 -18.03 -11.63 9.02
N ALA A 55 -18.05 -12.97 9.08
CA ALA A 55 -18.33 -13.73 10.27
C ALA A 55 -17.44 -13.26 11.44
N THR A 56 -18.02 -13.06 12.62
CA THR A 56 -17.31 -12.51 13.78
C THR A 56 -16.81 -13.56 14.75
N GLY A 57 -16.97 -14.84 14.41
CA GLY A 57 -16.34 -15.95 15.11
C GLY A 57 -14.82 -15.88 14.99
N ILE A 58 -14.15 -16.05 16.13
CA ILE A 58 -12.70 -16.17 16.23
C ILE A 58 -12.33 -17.49 16.93
N PRO A 59 -11.10 -18.01 16.71
CA PRO A 59 -10.66 -19.23 17.36
C PRO A 59 -10.80 -19.19 18.89
N GLY A 60 -11.06 -20.34 19.49
CA GLY A 60 -11.26 -20.51 20.93
C GLY A 60 -12.73 -20.52 21.36
N GLY A 61 -13.67 -20.73 20.44
CA GLY A 61 -15.12 -20.78 20.75
C GLY A 61 -15.70 -19.42 21.15
N ILE A 62 -15.26 -18.34 20.50
CA ILE A 62 -15.63 -16.96 20.83
C ILE A 62 -16.25 -16.29 19.60
N ALA A 63 -17.26 -15.45 19.79
CA ALA A 63 -17.75 -14.55 18.75
C ALA A 63 -17.83 -13.10 19.28
N ILE A 64 -17.51 -12.14 18.43
CA ILE A 64 -17.50 -10.71 18.79
C ILE A 64 -18.37 -9.91 17.80
N PRO A 65 -19.69 -10.12 17.78
CA PRO A 65 -20.58 -9.28 16.99
C PRO A 65 -20.46 -7.83 17.46
N HIS A 66 -20.29 -6.90 16.52
CA HIS A 66 -20.07 -5.50 16.86
C HIS A 66 -20.66 -4.54 15.84
N CYS A 67 -21.08 -3.36 16.28
CA CYS A 67 -21.50 -2.28 15.38
C CYS A 67 -21.28 -0.90 15.97
N ARG A 68 -21.33 0.10 15.07
CA ARG A 68 -21.72 1.46 15.42
C ARG A 68 -23.15 1.65 14.96
N SER A 69 -23.95 2.31 15.77
CA SER A 69 -25.36 2.51 15.47
C SER A 69 -25.86 3.81 16.07
N ALA A 70 -26.66 4.55 15.31
CA ALA A 70 -27.41 5.70 15.78
C ALA A 70 -28.41 5.33 16.90
N ALA A 71 -28.80 4.05 17.00
CA ALA A 71 -29.68 3.56 18.05
C ALA A 71 -28.97 3.45 19.42
N VAL A 72 -27.64 3.48 19.48
CA VAL A 72 -26.89 3.31 20.74
C VAL A 72 -26.71 4.67 21.42
N THR A 73 -27.14 4.78 22.67
CA THR A 73 -27.02 6.04 23.44
C THR A 73 -25.71 6.11 24.23
N GLU A 74 -25.18 4.96 24.65
CA GLU A 74 -23.90 4.87 25.35
C GLU A 74 -23.09 3.63 24.93
N PRO A 75 -21.74 3.72 24.86
CA PRO A 75 -20.91 2.56 24.58
C PRO A 75 -21.18 1.42 25.55
N THR A 76 -21.39 0.23 25.01
CA THR A 76 -21.88 -0.91 25.78
C THR A 76 -21.27 -2.23 25.30
N LEU A 77 -21.13 -3.14 26.25
CA LEU A 77 -20.68 -4.50 26.06
C LEU A 77 -21.69 -5.42 26.76
N ALA A 78 -22.35 -6.26 25.97
CA ALA A 78 -23.16 -7.37 26.47
C ALA A 78 -22.41 -8.69 26.25
N MET A 79 -22.55 -9.62 27.19
CA MET A 79 -21.88 -10.92 27.14
C MET A 79 -22.89 -12.04 27.31
N ALA A 80 -22.78 -13.09 26.50
CA ALA A 80 -23.51 -14.33 26.70
C ALA A 80 -22.57 -15.54 26.72
N ARG A 81 -22.77 -16.43 27.71
CA ARG A 81 -22.30 -17.82 27.64
C ARG A 81 -23.43 -18.69 27.12
N LEU A 82 -23.27 -19.26 25.94
CA LEU A 82 -24.29 -20.04 25.24
C LEU A 82 -24.22 -21.53 25.60
N ASN A 83 -25.38 -22.13 25.80
CA ASN A 83 -25.55 -23.57 25.86
C ASN A 83 -26.90 -23.95 25.22
N PRO A 84 -26.94 -24.50 23.99
CA PRO A 84 -25.81 -24.99 23.18
C PRO A 84 -25.02 -23.87 22.48
N LYS A 85 -23.82 -24.22 21.98
CA LYS A 85 -22.96 -23.31 21.19
C LYS A 85 -23.60 -22.97 19.83
N VAL A 86 -23.28 -21.80 19.28
CA VAL A 86 -23.82 -21.31 17.99
C VAL A 86 -22.68 -21.03 17.01
N ASP A 87 -22.86 -21.39 15.73
CA ASP A 87 -21.87 -21.18 14.69
C ASP A 87 -21.85 -19.72 14.21
N PHE A 88 -20.74 -19.02 14.51
CA PHE A 88 -20.43 -17.66 14.06
C PHE A 88 -19.30 -17.65 13.01
N GLY A 89 -19.08 -18.77 12.31
CA GLY A 89 -18.16 -18.87 11.17
C GLY A 89 -16.67 -19.00 11.54
N ALA A 90 -16.34 -19.38 12.77
CA ALA A 90 -14.97 -19.67 13.17
C ALA A 90 -14.52 -21.04 12.63
N LYS A 91 -13.24 -21.16 12.24
CA LYS A 91 -12.69 -22.40 11.62
C LYS A 91 -12.63 -23.59 12.58
N ASP A 92 -12.58 -23.35 13.87
CA ASP A 92 -12.49 -24.35 14.94
C ASP A 92 -13.86 -24.73 15.52
N GLY A 93 -14.95 -24.21 14.96
CA GLY A 93 -16.32 -24.60 15.28
C GLY A 93 -17.13 -23.52 16.02
N PRO A 94 -18.28 -23.91 16.61
CA PRO A 94 -19.24 -22.96 17.16
C PRO A 94 -18.76 -22.29 18.46
N ALA A 95 -19.24 -21.06 18.69
CA ALA A 95 -18.88 -20.24 19.83
C ALA A 95 -19.82 -20.45 21.03
N ASP A 96 -19.23 -20.52 22.22
CA ASP A 96 -19.93 -20.49 23.51
C ASP A 96 -19.84 -19.13 24.19
N LEU A 97 -18.82 -18.32 23.91
CA LEU A 97 -18.67 -16.99 24.50
C LEU A 97 -18.96 -15.91 23.46
N ILE A 98 -20.00 -15.12 23.68
CA ILE A 98 -20.42 -14.05 22.78
C ILE A 98 -20.18 -12.71 23.46
N PHE A 99 -19.43 -11.82 22.82
CA PHE A 99 -19.18 -10.46 23.28
C PHE A 99 -19.78 -9.48 22.28
N PHE A 100 -21.01 -9.04 22.56
CA PHE A 100 -21.71 -8.06 21.73
C PHE A 100 -21.30 -6.64 22.10
N ILE A 101 -20.66 -5.95 21.17
CA ILE A 101 -20.11 -4.61 21.36
C ILE A 101 -20.88 -3.60 20.53
N ALA A 102 -21.46 -2.59 21.18
CA ALA A 102 -22.19 -1.54 20.48
C ALA A 102 -21.73 -0.14 20.93
N ALA A 103 -21.59 0.77 19.97
CA ALA A 103 -21.17 2.15 20.23
C ALA A 103 -22.04 3.17 19.46
N PRO A 104 -22.28 4.37 20.02
CA PRO A 104 -22.96 5.45 19.32
C PRO A 104 -22.24 5.87 18.03
N ASP A 105 -22.99 6.39 17.07
CA ASP A 105 -22.41 7.06 15.90
C ASP A 105 -21.60 8.29 16.34
N GLY A 106 -20.37 8.39 15.83
CA GLY A 106 -19.42 9.45 16.22
C GLY A 106 -18.70 9.24 17.55
N ALA A 107 -18.87 8.11 18.24
CA ALA A 107 -18.18 7.84 19.50
C ALA A 107 -16.64 7.90 19.39
N ASP A 108 -16.02 8.54 20.38
CA ASP A 108 -14.58 8.83 20.45
C ASP A 108 -13.71 7.56 20.37
N GLN A 109 -12.51 7.68 19.77
CA GLN A 109 -11.54 6.59 19.68
C GLN A 109 -11.09 6.03 21.04
N ALA A 110 -11.27 6.79 22.13
CA ALA A 110 -10.93 6.34 23.48
C ALA A 110 -11.76 5.12 23.94
N HIS A 111 -13.05 5.07 23.60
CA HIS A 111 -13.91 3.93 23.95
C HIS A 111 -13.59 2.69 23.10
N LEU A 112 -13.28 2.86 21.81
CA LEU A 112 -12.86 1.75 20.94
C LEU A 112 -11.48 1.17 21.32
N LYS A 113 -10.59 1.98 21.93
CA LYS A 113 -9.34 1.49 22.51
C LYS A 113 -9.56 0.57 23.72
N LEU A 114 -10.55 0.86 24.57
CA LEU A 114 -10.94 -0.02 25.68
C LEU A 114 -11.51 -1.34 25.13
N LEU A 115 -12.32 -1.28 24.07
CA LEU A 115 -12.86 -2.47 23.40
C LEU A 115 -11.75 -3.31 22.74
N SER A 116 -10.72 -2.66 22.18
CA SER A 116 -9.51 -3.35 21.68
C SER A 116 -8.66 -3.96 22.80
N LYS A 117 -8.74 -3.46 24.05
CA LYS A 117 -8.12 -4.13 25.22
C LYS A 117 -8.86 -5.42 25.55
N LEU A 118 -10.20 -5.38 25.56
CA LEU A 118 -10.99 -6.59 25.82
C LEU A 118 -10.74 -7.67 24.78
N ALA A 119 -10.76 -7.32 23.48
CA ALA A 119 -10.47 -8.27 22.40
C ALA A 119 -9.10 -8.96 22.57
N ARG A 120 -8.07 -8.23 23.05
CA ARG A 120 -6.76 -8.80 23.41
C ARG A 120 -6.82 -9.73 24.62
N SER A 121 -7.61 -9.39 25.64
CA SER A 121 -7.82 -10.26 26.80
C SER A 121 -8.55 -11.56 26.43
N LEU A 122 -9.45 -11.52 25.44
CA LEU A 122 -10.17 -12.70 24.93
C LEU A 122 -9.28 -13.72 24.20
N ILE A 123 -8.06 -13.36 23.81
CA ILE A 123 -7.08 -14.31 23.26
C ILE A 123 -6.40 -15.11 24.38
N LYS A 124 -6.41 -14.61 25.62
CA LYS A 124 -5.73 -15.27 26.75
C LYS A 124 -6.56 -16.47 27.23
N LYS A 125 -5.97 -17.67 27.13
CA LYS A 125 -6.62 -18.93 27.57
C LYS A 125 -7.10 -18.85 29.01
N ASP A 126 -6.30 -18.32 29.93
CA ASP A 126 -6.67 -18.18 31.35
C ASP A 126 -7.89 -17.28 31.55
N PHE A 127 -7.98 -16.18 30.80
CA PHE A 127 -9.13 -15.27 30.88
C PHE A 127 -10.39 -15.94 30.35
N THR A 128 -10.31 -16.60 29.19
CA THR A 128 -11.46 -17.32 28.62
C THR A 128 -11.86 -18.53 29.47
N ALA A 129 -10.92 -19.19 30.15
CA ALA A 129 -11.20 -20.25 31.11
C ALA A 129 -11.89 -19.69 32.35
N ALA A 130 -11.45 -18.54 32.89
CA ALA A 130 -12.12 -17.85 33.99
C ALA A 130 -13.55 -17.48 33.61
N LEU A 131 -13.80 -16.92 32.42
CA LEU A 131 -15.14 -16.61 31.93
C LEU A 131 -16.04 -17.84 31.77
N ARG A 132 -15.48 -19.00 31.40
CA ARG A 132 -16.22 -20.27 31.32
C ARG A 132 -16.51 -20.90 32.67
N ASN A 133 -15.65 -20.68 33.65
CA ASN A 133 -15.81 -21.21 35.01
C ASN A 133 -16.61 -20.27 35.91
N ALA A 134 -16.79 -19.00 35.52
CA ALA A 134 -17.53 -18.02 36.29
C ALA A 134 -18.95 -18.51 36.60
N SER A 135 -19.33 -18.41 37.86
CA SER A 135 -20.57 -18.97 38.40
C SER A 135 -21.67 -17.93 38.57
N SER A 136 -21.34 -16.65 38.44
CA SER A 136 -22.28 -15.54 38.59
C SER A 136 -22.04 -14.43 37.56
N ARG A 137 -23.07 -13.58 37.36
CA ARG A 137 -22.98 -12.43 36.45
C ARG A 137 -22.03 -11.37 36.99
N GLU A 138 -21.96 -11.24 38.31
CA GLU A 138 -21.06 -10.36 39.03
C GLU A 138 -19.59 -10.72 38.78
N GLU A 139 -19.27 -12.01 38.80
CA GLU A 139 -17.92 -12.52 38.53
C GLU A 139 -17.48 -12.21 37.08
N ILE A 140 -18.39 -12.30 36.10
CA ILE A 140 -18.12 -11.88 34.72
C ILE A 140 -17.81 -10.38 34.63
N VAL A 141 -18.62 -9.55 35.28
CA VAL A 141 -18.41 -8.09 35.30
C VAL A 141 -17.05 -7.76 35.91
N GLU A 142 -16.69 -8.39 37.02
CA GLU A 142 -15.39 -8.18 37.68
C GLU A 142 -14.21 -8.62 36.79
N LEU A 143 -14.31 -9.77 36.13
CA LEU A 143 -13.31 -10.26 35.18
C LEU A 143 -13.13 -9.27 34.01
N VAL A 144 -14.23 -8.81 33.43
CA VAL A 144 -14.22 -7.89 32.28
C VAL A 144 -13.71 -6.51 32.67
N ASP A 145 -14.17 -5.94 33.79
CA ASP A 145 -13.70 -4.65 34.28
C ASP A 145 -12.21 -4.74 34.67
N GLY A 146 -11.77 -5.86 35.25
CA GLY A 146 -10.36 -6.15 35.53
C GLY A 146 -9.51 -6.22 34.26
N ALA A 147 -10.03 -6.80 33.18
CA ALA A 147 -9.38 -6.85 31.87
C ALA A 147 -9.32 -5.48 31.16
N LEU A 148 -10.21 -4.56 31.51
CA LEU A 148 -10.29 -3.21 30.96
C LEU A 148 -9.46 -2.18 31.76
N ALA A 149 -9.24 -2.43 33.05
CA ALA A 149 -8.35 -1.64 33.91
C ALA A 149 -6.87 -1.96 33.62
N ASP A 150 -5.99 -0.95 33.61
CA ASP A 150 -4.53 -1.14 33.49
C ASP A 150 -3.90 -1.68 34.81
N LYS A 151 -4.42 -2.81 35.31
CA LYS A 151 -3.90 -3.51 36.48
C LYS A 151 -3.40 -4.91 36.07
N PRO A 152 -2.19 -5.33 36.51
CA PRO A 152 -1.78 -6.73 36.42
C PRO A 152 -2.79 -7.57 37.19
N ALA A 153 -3.33 -8.61 36.57
CA ALA A 153 -4.22 -9.54 37.25
C ALA A 153 -3.48 -10.21 38.42
N ALA A 154 -3.81 -9.78 39.63
CA ALA A 154 -3.51 -10.48 40.86
C ALA A 154 -4.81 -11.11 41.36
N HIS A 155 -5.02 -12.38 41.03
CA HIS A 155 -5.82 -13.28 41.86
C HIS A 155 -5.35 -14.72 41.66
N ALA A 156 -4.60 -15.20 42.64
CA ALA A 156 -4.52 -16.62 42.95
C ALA A 156 -5.72 -16.94 43.86
N ALA A 157 -6.43 -18.02 43.55
CA ALA A 157 -7.46 -18.59 44.42
C ALA A 157 -6.83 -19.31 45.64
N PRO A 158 -7.59 -19.51 46.73
CA PRO A 158 -7.05 -19.86 48.04
C PRO A 158 -6.85 -21.38 48.20
N ALA A 159 -5.80 -21.77 48.92
CA ALA A 159 -5.71 -23.07 49.55
C ALA A 159 -5.18 -22.92 50.97
N ALA A 160 -5.92 -23.53 51.90
CA ALA A 160 -5.71 -23.50 53.33
C ALA A 160 -4.45 -24.29 53.77
N SER A 161 -3.90 -23.81 54.88
CA SER A 161 -3.12 -24.50 55.93
C SER A 161 -2.50 -25.86 55.64
N ASP A 162 -1.16 -25.94 55.76
CA ASP A 162 -0.59 -26.70 56.86
C ASP A 162 0.81 -26.22 57.28
N SER A 163 1.04 -26.33 58.58
CA SER A 163 2.19 -25.89 59.35
C SER A 163 3.52 -26.56 58.98
N THR A 164 4.65 -25.85 59.08
CA THR A 164 5.67 -26.07 60.13
C THR A 164 6.93 -25.18 59.96
N ALA A 165 7.23 -24.46 61.04
CA ALA A 165 8.55 -24.25 61.68
C ALA A 165 9.78 -23.67 60.93
N GLY A 166 10.35 -22.63 61.56
CA GLY A 166 11.80 -22.42 61.71
C GLY A 166 12.38 -21.26 60.88
N ALA A 167 12.32 -20.00 61.33
CA ALA A 167 13.26 -19.34 62.27
C ALA A 167 14.41 -18.57 61.58
N ALA A 168 14.37 -17.24 61.76
CA ALA A 168 15.47 -16.27 62.00
C ALA A 168 16.60 -16.13 60.93
N ALA A 169 17.27 -15.00 60.75
CA ALA A 169 17.14 -13.58 61.07
C ALA A 169 18.40 -12.90 60.47
N ALA A 170 18.30 -11.60 60.17
CA ALA A 170 19.36 -10.58 60.18
C ALA A 170 20.59 -10.75 59.24
N ALA A 171 20.80 -9.89 58.23
CA ALA A 171 21.27 -8.49 58.28
C ALA A 171 22.81 -8.33 58.25
N GLY A 172 23.29 -7.36 57.46
CA GLY A 172 24.67 -6.85 57.48
C GLY A 172 25.33 -6.81 56.10
N THR A 173 25.16 -5.75 55.30
CA THR A 173 26.05 -4.56 55.21
C THR A 173 27.41 -4.80 54.53
N GLY A 174 27.73 -3.93 53.57
CA GLY A 174 29.06 -3.32 53.50
C GLY A 174 29.97 -3.71 52.34
N THR A 175 29.85 -2.96 51.24
CA THR A 175 30.93 -2.20 50.58
C THR A 175 32.35 -2.76 50.40
N LEU A 176 32.81 -2.64 49.14
CA LEU A 176 34.14 -2.19 48.66
C LEU A 176 35.36 -3.11 48.94
N ASN A 177 36.03 -3.59 47.90
CA ASN A 177 37.21 -2.90 47.36
C ASN A 177 37.77 -3.50 46.06
N ALA A 178 38.46 -2.64 45.33
CA ALA A 178 39.10 -2.86 44.05
C ALA A 178 40.58 -3.32 44.17
N SER A 179 41.16 -3.60 43.00
CA SER A 179 42.58 -3.83 42.66
C SER A 179 43.11 -5.24 42.97
N GLY A 180 43.93 -5.88 42.13
CA GLY A 180 44.55 -5.50 40.88
C GLY A 180 45.62 -6.55 40.50
N GLN A 181 45.80 -6.72 39.19
CA GLN A 181 47.03 -7.09 38.50
C GLN A 181 47.65 -8.51 38.58
N SER A 182 47.79 -9.05 37.36
CA SER A 182 49.00 -9.65 36.75
C SER A 182 49.12 -11.18 36.69
N GLY A 183 49.59 -11.65 35.51
CA GLY A 183 50.46 -12.83 35.43
C GLY A 183 50.01 -13.98 34.52
N ALA A 184 50.53 -13.99 33.30
CA ALA A 184 50.35 -14.96 32.20
C ALA A 184 50.60 -16.48 32.47
N SER A 185 49.75 -17.28 31.80
CA SER A 185 49.97 -18.55 31.06
C SER A 185 50.65 -19.78 31.68
N ALA A 186 49.90 -20.90 31.75
CA ALA A 186 50.29 -22.20 31.19
C ALA A 186 49.10 -23.21 31.06
N VAL A 187 48.82 -23.58 29.81
CA VAL A 187 48.34 -24.84 29.20
C VAL A 187 47.55 -25.91 30.00
N SER A 188 46.43 -26.32 29.38
CA SER A 188 45.85 -27.70 29.26
C SER A 188 44.60 -28.03 30.08
N GLY A 189 43.52 -28.36 29.36
CA GLY A 189 42.62 -29.46 29.75
C GLY A 189 41.21 -29.10 30.22
N SER A 190 40.26 -29.21 29.30
CA SER A 190 38.87 -29.69 29.46
C SER A 190 38.02 -29.18 30.63
N GLY A 191 36.89 -28.52 30.31
CA GLY A 191 35.76 -28.45 31.22
C GLY A 191 34.79 -27.30 30.94
N ALA A 192 33.70 -27.63 30.25
CA ALA A 192 32.39 -26.97 30.28
C ALA A 192 32.36 -25.42 30.39
N ALA A 193 32.21 -24.76 29.24
CA ALA A 193 31.74 -23.39 29.19
C ALA A 193 30.35 -23.30 29.83
N GLY A 194 30.29 -22.70 31.02
CA GLY A 194 29.05 -22.25 31.63
C GLY A 194 28.38 -21.23 30.72
N SER A 195 27.18 -21.58 30.24
CA SER A 195 26.23 -20.69 29.60
C SER A 195 25.94 -19.52 30.55
N ALA A 196 26.49 -18.34 30.23
CA ALA A 196 26.01 -17.09 30.81
C ALA A 196 24.51 -16.97 30.51
N ALA A 197 23.69 -16.82 31.56
CA ALA A 197 22.26 -16.69 31.43
C ALA A 197 21.92 -15.46 30.57
N ALA A 198 21.58 -15.69 29.31
CA ALA A 198 21.12 -14.66 28.40
C ALA A 198 19.73 -14.17 28.85
N GLY A 199 19.56 -12.85 28.95
CA GLY A 199 18.23 -12.26 29.15
C GLY A 199 17.24 -12.65 28.05
N PRO A 200 15.94 -12.35 28.21
CA PRO A 200 14.94 -12.70 27.20
C PRO A 200 15.35 -12.12 25.84
N ARG A 201 15.33 -12.98 24.81
CA ARG A 201 15.64 -12.61 23.43
C ARG A 201 14.72 -11.49 22.98
N ARG A 202 15.26 -10.50 22.26
CA ARG A 202 14.52 -9.30 21.86
C ARG A 202 14.30 -9.32 20.37
N LEU A 203 13.05 -9.29 19.93
CA LEU A 203 12.68 -9.15 18.53
C LEU A 203 11.92 -7.84 18.33
N VAL A 204 11.93 -7.36 17.09
CA VAL A 204 11.01 -6.31 16.66
C VAL A 204 10.22 -6.79 15.45
N ALA A 205 9.02 -6.27 15.22
CA ALA A 205 8.28 -6.55 14.00
C ALA A 205 7.67 -5.29 13.40
N VAL A 206 7.40 -5.33 12.09
CA VAL A 206 6.57 -4.35 11.39
C VAL A 206 5.44 -5.09 10.68
N THR A 207 4.22 -4.60 10.82
CA THR A 207 3.06 -5.10 10.09
C THR A 207 2.40 -4.00 9.27
N ALA A 208 1.99 -4.32 8.02
CA ALA A 208 1.43 -3.34 7.10
C ALA A 208 0.63 -4.01 5.98
N CYS A 209 -0.67 -3.68 5.85
CA CYS A 209 -1.51 -4.09 4.71
C CYS A 209 -2.03 -2.86 3.94
N PRO A 210 -2.34 -2.96 2.63
CA PRO A 210 -2.71 -1.82 1.80
C PRO A 210 -3.86 -0.98 2.36
N THR A 211 -4.87 -1.64 2.93
CA THR A 211 -6.02 -0.98 3.54
C THR A 211 -5.72 -0.51 4.96
N GLY A 212 -4.77 -1.14 5.65
CA GLY A 212 -4.29 -0.73 6.97
C GLY A 212 -5.28 -0.86 8.12
N ILE A 213 -6.41 -1.58 7.94
CA ILE A 213 -7.51 -1.63 8.93
C ILE A 213 -7.47 -2.87 9.83
N ALA A 214 -7.54 -4.09 9.28
CA ALA A 214 -7.71 -5.31 10.08
C ALA A 214 -6.44 -6.17 10.10
N HIS A 215 -5.99 -6.62 8.92
CA HIS A 215 -4.86 -7.56 8.83
C HIS A 215 -3.56 -7.02 9.45
N THR A 216 -3.33 -5.70 9.37
CA THR A 216 -2.17 -5.06 10.01
C THR A 216 -2.13 -5.30 11.51
N TYR A 217 -3.25 -5.10 12.21
CA TYR A 217 -3.31 -5.26 13.66
C TYR A 217 -3.44 -6.73 14.06
N MET A 218 -4.19 -7.52 13.30
CA MET A 218 -4.31 -8.96 13.54
C MET A 218 -2.95 -9.67 13.47
N ALA A 219 -2.12 -9.34 12.48
CA ALA A 219 -0.76 -9.89 12.38
C ALA A 219 0.12 -9.43 13.55
N ALA A 220 0.00 -8.18 13.98
CA ALA A 220 0.76 -7.65 15.10
C ALA A 220 0.41 -8.38 16.41
N ASP A 221 -0.89 -8.50 16.71
CA ASP A 221 -1.38 -9.18 17.91
C ASP A 221 -1.01 -10.68 17.89
N SER A 222 -1.12 -11.33 16.73
CA SER A 222 -0.75 -12.74 16.56
C SER A 222 0.75 -12.98 16.79
N LEU A 223 1.61 -12.10 16.27
CA LEU A 223 3.06 -12.17 16.49
C LEU A 223 3.42 -11.89 17.95
N VAL A 224 2.79 -10.91 18.61
CA VAL A 224 2.99 -10.61 20.04
C VAL A 224 2.60 -11.81 20.90
N ALA A 225 1.43 -12.41 20.65
CA ALA A 225 0.98 -13.59 21.38
C ALA A 225 1.96 -14.76 21.21
N ALA A 226 2.39 -15.05 19.99
CA ALA A 226 3.36 -16.12 19.71
C ALA A 226 4.74 -15.86 20.33
N ALA A 227 5.21 -14.61 20.35
CA ALA A 227 6.46 -14.25 20.99
C ALA A 227 6.39 -14.41 22.52
N GLN A 228 5.26 -14.02 23.12
CA GLN A 228 5.03 -14.20 24.55
C GLN A 228 5.02 -15.68 24.94
N GLU A 229 4.38 -16.55 24.15
CA GLU A 229 4.40 -18.01 24.35
C GLU A 229 5.82 -18.59 24.22
N ALA A 230 6.65 -18.01 23.35
CA ALA A 230 8.06 -18.40 23.17
C ALA A 230 9.02 -17.79 24.20
N GLY A 231 8.55 -16.96 25.14
CA GLY A 231 9.40 -16.26 26.12
C GLY A 231 10.30 -15.19 25.50
N VAL A 232 9.88 -14.60 24.39
CA VAL A 232 10.61 -13.58 23.61
C VAL A 232 9.98 -12.21 23.82
N ASP A 233 10.80 -11.19 24.07
CA ASP A 233 10.36 -9.80 24.11
C ASP A 233 10.20 -9.28 22.67
N LEU A 234 8.97 -9.14 22.19
CA LEU A 234 8.65 -8.64 20.85
C LEU A 234 7.93 -7.29 20.92
N GLN A 235 8.47 -6.28 20.25
CA GLN A 235 7.77 -5.00 20.02
C GLN A 235 7.39 -4.84 18.55
N VAL A 236 6.15 -4.42 18.29
CA VAL A 236 5.60 -4.36 16.93
C VAL A 236 5.24 -2.93 16.54
N GLU A 237 5.73 -2.51 15.37
CA GLU A 237 5.33 -1.30 14.67
C GLU A 237 4.16 -1.62 13.73
N THR A 238 2.99 -1.05 13.96
CA THR A 238 1.86 -1.17 13.01
C THR A 238 1.89 0.03 12.05
N GLN A 239 1.86 -0.24 10.74
CA GLN A 239 1.83 0.79 9.70
C GLN A 239 0.50 0.70 8.92
N GLY A 240 -0.59 0.99 9.63
CA GLY A 240 -1.96 0.93 9.10
C GLY A 240 -2.55 2.29 8.72
N SER A 241 -3.84 2.29 8.38
CA SER A 241 -4.61 3.49 8.00
C SER A 241 -4.77 4.49 9.16
N SER A 242 -4.59 4.02 10.40
CA SER A 242 -4.62 4.85 11.61
C SER A 242 -3.30 5.57 11.89
N GLY A 243 -2.35 5.53 10.95
CA GLY A 243 -0.99 6.05 11.11
C GLY A 243 -0.02 5.03 11.70
N ALA A 244 1.28 5.30 11.55
CA ALA A 244 2.34 4.52 12.17
C ALA A 244 2.84 5.23 13.42
N LYS A 245 3.05 4.49 14.52
CA LYS A 245 3.86 4.97 15.65
C LYS A 245 5.21 4.28 15.57
N PRO A 246 6.26 4.96 15.09
CA PRO A 246 7.58 4.37 14.92
C PRO A 246 8.11 3.77 16.22
N LEU A 247 8.74 2.59 16.15
CA LEU A 247 9.51 2.03 17.25
C LEU A 247 10.70 2.94 17.60
N ASP A 248 11.01 2.99 18.89
CA ASP A 248 12.16 3.74 19.39
C ASP A 248 13.47 3.17 18.79
N PRO A 249 14.36 4.03 18.25
CA PRO A 249 15.64 3.58 17.72
C PRO A 249 16.46 2.72 18.69
N ALA A 250 16.38 2.97 20.01
CA ALA A 250 17.07 2.18 21.03
C ALA A 250 16.52 0.74 21.12
N VAL A 251 15.21 0.57 20.93
CA VAL A 251 14.56 -0.76 20.89
C VAL A 251 15.01 -1.52 19.65
N ILE A 252 15.01 -0.85 18.49
CA ILE A 252 15.46 -1.47 17.24
C ILE A 252 16.95 -1.86 17.35
N ALA A 253 17.79 -0.98 17.90
CA ALA A 253 19.22 -1.27 18.11
C ALA A 253 19.45 -2.46 19.06
N ALA A 254 18.60 -2.66 20.06
CA ALA A 254 18.70 -3.76 21.02
C ALA A 254 18.09 -5.09 20.54
N ALA A 255 17.40 -5.11 19.39
CA ALA A 255 16.76 -6.31 18.88
C ALA A 255 17.77 -7.29 18.24
N ASP A 256 17.57 -8.58 18.43
CA ASP A 256 18.36 -9.67 17.87
C ASP A 256 18.01 -9.96 16.40
N ALA A 257 16.73 -9.80 16.02
CA ALA A 257 16.22 -9.90 14.65
C ALA A 257 14.91 -9.12 14.47
N VAL A 258 14.47 -8.96 13.22
CA VAL A 258 13.24 -8.26 12.84
C VAL A 258 12.32 -9.12 11.98
N ILE A 259 11.01 -9.00 12.20
CA ILE A 259 9.97 -9.63 11.39
C ILE A 259 9.22 -8.57 10.58
N PHE A 260 9.19 -8.68 9.27
CA PHE A 260 8.32 -7.91 8.40
C PHE A 260 7.16 -8.81 7.95
N ALA A 261 5.96 -8.58 8.50
CA ALA A 261 4.73 -9.23 8.06
C ALA A 261 3.89 -8.19 7.29
N VAL A 262 4.21 -7.99 6.01
CA VAL A 262 3.75 -6.85 5.22
C VAL A 262 3.31 -7.24 3.80
N ASP A 263 2.28 -6.57 3.30
CA ASP A 263 1.72 -6.70 1.94
C ASP A 263 1.97 -5.40 1.13
N VAL A 264 2.54 -4.38 1.78
CA VAL A 264 3.06 -3.12 1.24
C VAL A 264 4.42 -2.86 1.86
N ASP A 265 5.29 -2.10 1.19
CA ASP A 265 6.65 -1.92 1.69
C ASP A 265 6.69 -1.19 3.05
N VAL A 266 7.72 -1.51 3.85
CA VAL A 266 7.90 -0.94 5.20
C VAL A 266 8.38 0.50 5.10
N ARG A 267 7.61 1.44 5.64
CA ARG A 267 8.03 2.84 5.77
C ARG A 267 9.15 2.96 6.79
N GLY A 268 10.20 3.71 6.48
CA GLY A 268 11.28 3.95 7.44
C GLY A 268 12.14 2.72 7.72
N LYS A 269 12.27 1.81 6.74
CA LYS A 269 12.97 0.53 6.84
C LYS A 269 14.47 0.66 7.14
N GLU A 270 15.08 1.81 6.82
CA GLU A 270 16.47 2.19 7.14
C GLU A 270 16.82 1.92 8.60
N ARG A 271 15.86 2.14 9.49
CA ARG A 271 16.07 2.06 10.94
C ARG A 271 16.42 0.66 11.39
N PHE A 272 16.05 -0.36 10.61
CA PHE A 272 16.27 -1.77 10.92
C PHE A 272 17.53 -2.35 10.26
N ALA A 273 18.32 -1.53 9.55
CA ALA A 273 19.52 -1.92 8.83
C ALA A 273 20.47 -2.81 9.63
N GLY A 274 20.97 -3.88 9.00
CA GLY A 274 21.91 -4.84 9.57
C GLY A 274 21.29 -5.92 10.46
N LYS A 275 20.01 -5.81 10.83
CA LYS A 275 19.32 -6.83 11.66
C LYS A 275 18.93 -8.06 10.83
N PRO A 276 19.12 -9.30 11.32
CA PRO A 276 18.56 -10.48 10.67
C PRO A 276 17.05 -10.32 10.45
N VAL A 277 16.53 -10.69 9.29
CA VAL A 277 15.16 -10.39 8.86
C VAL A 277 14.40 -11.60 8.36
N ILE A 278 13.17 -11.77 8.83
CA ILE A 278 12.14 -12.64 8.24
C ILE A 278 11.11 -11.74 7.58
N ASN A 279 10.92 -11.87 6.27
CA ASN A 279 9.96 -11.08 5.51
C ASN A 279 8.90 -12.01 4.89
N ALA A 280 7.62 -11.71 5.11
CA ALA A 280 6.50 -12.47 4.57
C ALA A 280 5.22 -11.60 4.45
N PRO A 281 4.22 -12.05 3.66
CA PRO A 281 2.91 -11.40 3.60
C PRO A 281 2.24 -11.27 4.99
N VAL A 282 1.42 -10.24 5.19
CA VAL A 282 0.71 -9.97 6.47
C VAL A 282 -0.10 -11.19 6.90
N LYS A 283 -0.71 -11.87 5.94
CA LYS A 283 -1.50 -13.09 6.16
C LYS A 283 -0.70 -14.17 6.89
N ARG A 284 0.59 -14.34 6.59
CA ARG A 284 1.44 -15.33 7.26
C ARG A 284 1.66 -14.96 8.73
N GLY A 285 1.73 -13.67 9.04
CA GLY A 285 1.78 -13.16 10.42
C GLY A 285 0.52 -13.45 11.23
N ILE A 286 -0.60 -13.78 10.57
CA ILE A 286 -1.87 -14.18 11.20
C ILE A 286 -1.97 -15.70 11.28
N ASP A 287 -1.70 -16.39 10.18
CA ASP A 287 -1.92 -17.85 10.07
C ASP A 287 -0.79 -18.67 10.73
N GLU A 288 0.45 -18.16 10.74
CA GLU A 288 1.65 -18.89 11.19
C GLU A 288 2.60 -18.08 12.11
N PRO A 289 2.10 -17.31 13.11
CA PRO A 289 2.92 -16.39 13.90
C PRO A 289 4.02 -17.08 14.72
N ALA A 290 3.75 -18.26 15.29
CA ALA A 290 4.73 -19.03 16.06
C ALA A 290 5.92 -19.47 15.21
N LYS A 291 5.67 -19.88 13.96
CA LYS A 291 6.75 -20.23 13.03
C LYS A 291 7.59 -19.02 12.67
N MET A 292 6.95 -17.87 12.41
CA MET A 292 7.68 -16.64 12.08
C MET A 292 8.56 -16.15 13.25
N VAL A 293 8.10 -16.30 14.49
CA VAL A 293 8.91 -16.01 15.69
C VAL A 293 10.09 -16.98 15.79
N GLN A 294 9.87 -18.28 15.59
CA GLN A 294 10.96 -19.28 15.61
C GLN A 294 11.98 -19.06 14.50
N GLU A 295 11.52 -18.74 13.28
CA GLU A 295 12.38 -18.39 12.15
C GLU A 295 13.24 -17.15 12.47
N ALA A 296 12.67 -16.13 13.12
CA ALA A 296 13.40 -14.92 13.51
C ALA A 296 14.44 -15.20 14.59
N LEU A 297 14.14 -16.04 15.57
CA LEU A 297 15.12 -16.50 16.56
C LEU A 297 16.25 -17.30 15.92
N ALA A 298 15.92 -18.22 15.01
CA ALA A 298 16.93 -18.99 14.28
C ALA A 298 17.80 -18.09 13.38
N ALA A 299 17.20 -17.06 12.77
CA ALA A 299 17.92 -16.05 11.99
C ALA A 299 18.85 -15.20 12.86
N ALA A 300 18.46 -14.90 14.11
CA ALA A 300 19.30 -14.17 15.05
C ALA A 300 20.60 -14.90 15.38
N ASP A 301 20.56 -16.24 15.45
CA ASP A 301 21.73 -17.09 15.76
C ASP A 301 22.54 -17.52 14.53
N ASN A 302 22.04 -17.25 13.32
CA ASN A 302 22.70 -17.65 12.09
C ASN A 302 23.55 -16.50 11.51
N PRO A 303 24.89 -16.64 11.45
CA PRO A 303 25.79 -15.63 10.87
C PRO A 303 25.47 -15.30 9.40
N ASN A 304 24.89 -16.26 8.68
CA ASN A 304 24.53 -16.16 7.26
C ASN A 304 23.05 -15.86 7.03
N ALA A 305 22.28 -15.50 8.07
CA ALA A 305 20.89 -15.10 7.90
C ALA A 305 20.74 -13.88 6.99
N ARG A 306 19.66 -13.83 6.21
CA ARG A 306 19.25 -12.63 5.48
C ARG A 306 19.10 -11.49 6.49
N ARG A 307 19.70 -10.33 6.22
CA ARG A 307 19.65 -9.13 7.07
C ARG A 307 18.94 -8.00 6.35
N VAL A 308 18.33 -7.09 7.10
CA VAL A 308 17.81 -5.83 6.55
C VAL A 308 18.99 -5.08 5.94
N PRO A 309 18.91 -4.71 4.66
CA PRO A 309 19.98 -3.95 4.03
C PRO A 309 20.18 -2.58 4.69
N HIS A 310 21.42 -2.09 4.71
CA HIS A 310 21.66 -0.68 5.01
C HIS A 310 21.08 0.17 3.88
N PHE A 311 20.48 1.31 4.22
CA PHE A 311 19.69 2.09 3.27
C PHE A 311 20.43 2.40 1.97
N GLY A 312 19.77 2.09 0.86
CA GLY A 312 20.37 1.97 -0.48
C GLY A 312 20.47 0.52 -0.95
N ALA A 313 20.59 -0.45 -0.05
CA ALA A 313 20.85 -1.84 -0.42
C ALA A 313 19.59 -2.71 -0.59
N GLU A 314 18.36 -2.17 -0.71
CA GLU A 314 17.17 -2.99 -0.98
C GLU A 314 16.67 -2.86 -2.42
N GLU A 315 16.68 -1.65 -3.00
CA GLU A 315 16.77 -1.53 -4.47
C GLU A 315 18.00 -2.32 -4.96
N GLN A 316 19.10 -2.32 -4.20
CA GLN A 316 20.31 -3.07 -4.54
C GLN A 316 20.32 -4.55 -4.17
N ALA A 317 19.59 -5.06 -3.16
CA ALA A 317 19.60 -6.49 -2.79
C ALA A 317 18.49 -7.30 -3.48
N GLU A 318 17.35 -6.67 -3.82
CA GLU A 318 16.44 -7.26 -4.81
C GLU A 318 17.06 -7.16 -6.20
N HIS A 319 17.75 -6.06 -6.55
CA HIS A 319 18.60 -6.03 -7.75
C HIS A 319 19.72 -7.07 -7.69
N ASP A 320 20.50 -7.23 -6.61
CA ASP A 320 21.68 -8.12 -6.56
C ASP A 320 21.31 -9.61 -6.58
N ALA A 321 20.13 -9.96 -6.06
CA ALA A 321 19.57 -11.31 -6.14
C ALA A 321 19.07 -11.64 -7.55
N ASP A 322 18.48 -10.68 -8.26
CA ASP A 322 18.14 -10.78 -9.69
C ASP A 322 19.39 -10.63 -10.61
N GLU A 323 20.38 -9.81 -10.24
CA GLU A 323 21.55 -9.44 -11.06
C GLU A 323 22.52 -10.61 -11.28
N LYS A 324 22.55 -11.58 -10.38
CA LYS A 324 23.39 -12.78 -10.53
C LYS A 324 22.87 -13.73 -11.61
N GLY A 325 21.64 -13.53 -12.10
CA GLY A 325 21.04 -14.28 -13.20
C GLY A 325 20.45 -13.42 -14.34
N GLU A 326 20.35 -12.11 -14.18
CA GLU A 326 19.74 -11.21 -15.16
C GLU A 326 20.61 -11.02 -16.41
N HIS A 327 20.00 -11.25 -17.57
CA HIS A 327 20.58 -10.88 -18.86
C HIS A 327 20.66 -9.35 -19.00
N ILE A 328 21.63 -8.86 -19.79
CA ILE A 328 21.84 -7.43 -20.08
C ILE A 328 20.53 -6.71 -20.48
N GLY A 329 19.64 -7.39 -21.21
CA GLY A 329 18.34 -6.86 -21.61
C GLY A 329 17.38 -6.58 -20.43
N GLN A 330 17.41 -7.41 -19.38
CA GLN A 330 16.60 -7.19 -18.17
C GLN A 330 17.12 -6.00 -17.37
N LYS A 331 18.44 -5.88 -17.21
CA LYS A 331 19.08 -4.71 -16.58
C LYS A 331 18.76 -3.41 -17.32
N LEU A 332 18.83 -3.43 -18.65
CA LEU A 332 18.47 -2.28 -19.48
C LEU A 332 16.98 -1.91 -19.32
N LYS A 333 16.08 -2.89 -19.42
CA LYS A 333 14.64 -2.69 -19.22
C LYS A 333 14.36 -2.05 -17.86
N ARG A 334 14.98 -2.59 -16.81
CA ARG A 334 14.86 -2.10 -15.43
C ARG A 334 15.31 -0.64 -15.33
N ALA A 335 16.49 -0.31 -15.86
CA ALA A 335 17.00 1.05 -15.85
C ALA A 335 16.06 2.05 -16.57
N LEU A 336 15.53 1.66 -17.72
CA LEU A 336 14.56 2.49 -18.47
C LEU A 336 13.26 2.69 -17.68
N LEU A 337 12.72 1.62 -17.09
CA LEU A 337 11.49 1.71 -16.30
C LEU A 337 11.67 2.54 -15.02
N THR A 338 12.81 2.42 -14.33
CA THR A 338 13.15 3.28 -13.19
C THR A 338 13.19 4.75 -13.61
N GLY A 339 13.85 5.05 -14.72
CA GLY A 339 13.86 6.40 -15.32
C GLY A 339 12.47 6.99 -15.48
N VAL A 340 11.57 6.23 -16.12
CA VAL A 340 10.19 6.66 -16.34
C VAL A 340 9.45 6.85 -15.02
N SER A 341 9.51 5.87 -14.11
CA SER A 341 8.77 5.92 -12.85
C SER A 341 9.13 7.11 -11.98
N TYR A 342 10.42 7.44 -11.87
CA TYR A 342 10.87 8.59 -11.09
C TYR A 342 10.68 9.95 -11.80
N MET A 343 10.45 9.94 -13.11
CA MET A 343 10.07 11.13 -13.88
C MET A 343 8.58 11.49 -13.70
N ILE A 344 7.70 10.51 -13.49
CA ILE A 344 6.23 10.71 -13.40
C ILE A 344 5.81 11.84 -12.46
N PRO A 345 6.32 11.96 -11.21
CA PRO A 345 5.90 13.03 -10.31
C PRO A 345 6.11 14.45 -10.86
N PHE A 346 7.19 14.67 -11.63
CA PHE A 346 7.48 15.96 -12.26
C PHE A 346 6.44 16.33 -13.32
N VAL A 347 5.98 15.33 -14.07
CA VAL A 347 5.00 15.52 -15.15
C VAL A 347 3.59 15.67 -14.57
N ALA A 348 3.24 14.85 -13.58
CA ALA A 348 1.93 14.90 -12.93
C ALA A 348 1.70 16.24 -12.23
N GLY A 349 2.66 16.70 -11.42
CA GLY A 349 2.58 18.02 -10.78
C GLY A 349 2.68 19.15 -11.81
N GLY A 350 3.63 19.06 -12.76
CA GLY A 350 3.88 20.10 -13.75
C GLY A 350 2.69 20.37 -14.66
N GLY A 351 2.10 19.32 -15.24
CA GLY A 351 0.96 19.46 -16.16
C GLY A 351 -0.30 19.96 -15.48
N LEU A 352 -0.55 19.53 -14.23
CA LEU A 352 -1.68 20.03 -13.45
C LEU A 352 -1.53 21.52 -13.13
N LEU A 353 -0.33 21.96 -12.77
CA LEU A 353 -0.04 23.37 -12.47
C LEU A 353 -0.15 24.25 -13.72
N ILE A 354 0.32 23.78 -14.89
CA ILE A 354 0.09 24.46 -16.19
C ILE A 354 -1.41 24.65 -16.43
N ALA A 355 -2.18 23.58 -16.26
CA ALA A 355 -3.60 23.58 -16.52
C ALA A 355 -4.39 24.46 -15.52
N LEU A 356 -3.98 24.51 -14.24
CA LEU A 356 -4.51 25.48 -13.28
C LEU A 356 -4.08 26.92 -13.63
N GLY A 357 -2.89 27.09 -14.20
CA GLY A 357 -2.43 28.35 -14.76
C GLY A 357 -3.39 28.87 -15.84
N PHE A 358 -3.79 28.02 -16.78
CA PHE A 358 -4.78 28.36 -17.81
C PHE A 358 -6.18 28.61 -17.24
N LEU A 359 -6.58 27.85 -16.21
CA LEU A 359 -7.87 28.06 -15.54
C LEU A 359 -7.98 29.45 -14.89
N LEU A 360 -6.89 29.95 -14.30
CA LEU A 360 -6.89 31.24 -13.60
C LEU A 360 -6.49 32.43 -14.48
N GLY A 361 -5.54 32.23 -15.39
CA GLY A 361 -4.91 33.28 -16.20
C GLY A 361 -5.30 33.29 -17.68
N GLY A 362 -6.09 32.31 -18.15
CA GLY A 362 -6.38 32.12 -19.56
C GLY A 362 -5.19 31.54 -20.34
N TYR A 363 -5.38 31.27 -21.64
CA TYR A 363 -4.32 30.72 -22.50
C TYR A 363 -3.23 31.74 -22.83
N ASP A 364 -3.59 33.02 -22.90
CA ASP A 364 -2.66 34.14 -23.16
C ASP A 364 -1.64 34.32 -22.03
N ILE A 365 -1.82 33.64 -20.88
CA ILE A 365 -0.84 33.64 -19.79
C ILE A 365 0.52 33.13 -20.23
N THR A 366 0.57 32.29 -21.27
CA THR A 366 1.83 31.76 -21.82
C THR A 366 2.76 32.86 -22.33
N ASP A 367 2.22 33.96 -22.85
CA ASP A 367 2.98 35.06 -23.44
C ASP A 367 3.55 36.02 -22.39
N VAL A 368 2.90 36.11 -21.23
CA VAL A 368 3.21 37.13 -20.20
C VAL A 368 3.74 36.55 -18.89
N ALA A 369 3.65 35.22 -18.67
CA ALA A 369 3.97 34.61 -17.38
C ALA A 369 5.40 34.90 -16.91
N ASP A 370 6.37 34.93 -17.81
CA ASP A 370 7.78 35.18 -17.46
C ASP A 370 7.96 36.60 -16.91
N THR A 371 7.42 37.60 -17.61
CA THR A 371 7.43 39.00 -17.19
C THR A 371 6.67 39.17 -15.87
N VAL A 372 5.45 38.62 -15.79
CA VAL A 372 4.59 38.76 -14.60
C VAL A 372 5.24 38.15 -13.35
N VAL A 373 5.84 36.96 -13.43
CA VAL A 373 6.45 36.31 -12.26
C VAL A 373 7.73 37.02 -11.81
N VAL A 374 8.44 37.69 -12.72
CA VAL A 374 9.68 38.42 -12.40
C VAL A 374 9.42 39.84 -11.90
N GLU A 375 8.44 40.55 -12.47
CA GLU A 375 8.22 41.99 -12.22
C GLU A 375 7.09 42.26 -11.21
N ASN A 376 6.19 41.30 -10.98
CA ASN A 376 5.06 41.44 -10.07
C ASN A 376 5.20 40.59 -8.81
N ASN A 377 4.47 40.99 -7.77
CA ASN A 377 4.30 40.24 -6.53
C ASN A 377 2.99 40.64 -5.85
N PHE A 378 2.68 40.08 -4.68
CA PHE A 378 1.43 40.41 -3.96
C PHE A 378 1.24 41.89 -3.64
N GLY A 379 2.32 42.69 -3.56
CA GLY A 379 2.26 44.15 -3.36
C GLY A 379 2.24 44.98 -4.64
N ASN A 380 2.50 44.37 -5.80
CA ASN A 380 2.49 45.01 -7.12
C ASN A 380 1.89 44.04 -8.14
N LEU A 381 0.56 43.96 -8.18
CA LEU A 381 -0.14 43.00 -9.05
C LEU A 381 -0.09 43.46 -10.52
N PRO A 382 -0.05 42.51 -11.47
CA PRO A 382 -0.08 42.80 -12.90
C PRO A 382 -1.45 43.34 -13.33
N GLU A 383 -1.53 43.83 -14.57
CA GLU A 383 -2.83 44.05 -15.22
C GLU A 383 -3.62 42.74 -15.23
N GLY A 384 -4.90 42.79 -14.82
CA GLY A 384 -5.70 41.59 -14.54
C GLY A 384 -5.59 41.04 -13.11
N GLY A 385 -4.82 41.69 -12.23
CA GLY A 385 -4.88 41.50 -10.78
C GLY A 385 -4.36 40.15 -10.26
N LEU A 386 -4.89 39.73 -9.11
CA LEU A 386 -4.41 38.56 -8.37
C LEU A 386 -4.59 37.24 -9.14
N THR A 387 -5.67 37.08 -9.89
CA THR A 387 -5.96 35.86 -10.65
C THR A 387 -4.95 35.65 -11.77
N THR A 388 -4.59 36.72 -12.48
CA THR A 388 -3.57 36.70 -13.52
C THR A 388 -2.19 36.40 -12.94
N TYR A 389 -1.85 37.03 -11.80
CA TYR A 389 -0.60 36.73 -11.10
C TYR A 389 -0.51 35.26 -10.64
N LEU A 390 -1.55 34.74 -10.00
CA LEU A 390 -1.60 33.34 -9.57
C LEU A 390 -1.58 32.38 -10.77
N GLY A 391 -2.28 32.71 -11.85
CA GLY A 391 -2.24 31.97 -13.10
C GLY A 391 -0.82 31.90 -13.69
N ALA A 392 -0.12 33.03 -13.77
CA ALA A 392 1.26 33.10 -14.24
C ALA A 392 2.22 32.30 -13.35
N VAL A 393 2.09 32.41 -12.03
CA VAL A 393 2.91 31.65 -11.06
C VAL A 393 2.69 30.15 -11.23
N LEU A 394 1.43 29.69 -11.26
CA LEU A 394 1.10 28.26 -11.43
C LEU A 394 1.61 27.74 -12.77
N PHE A 395 1.35 28.49 -13.85
CA PHE A 395 1.85 28.17 -15.18
C PHE A 395 3.38 28.03 -15.18
N LYS A 396 4.11 29.01 -14.63
CA LYS A 396 5.57 29.01 -14.66
C LYS A 396 6.18 27.90 -13.80
N ILE A 397 5.63 27.62 -12.61
CA ILE A 397 6.05 26.47 -11.80
C ILE A 397 5.83 25.18 -12.59
N GLY A 398 4.66 25.05 -13.23
CA GLY A 398 4.33 23.89 -14.04
C GLY A 398 5.26 23.72 -15.24
N ALA A 399 5.53 24.79 -15.98
CA ALA A 399 6.45 24.81 -17.13
C ALA A 399 7.89 24.46 -16.73
N LEU A 400 8.38 25.01 -15.62
CA LEU A 400 9.70 24.66 -15.08
C LEU A 400 9.76 23.19 -14.65
N SER A 401 8.70 22.66 -14.03
CA SER A 401 8.59 21.24 -13.68
C SER A 401 8.64 20.34 -14.92
N MET A 402 7.93 20.72 -16.00
CA MET A 402 8.01 20.01 -17.29
C MET A 402 9.41 20.09 -17.92
N GLY A 403 10.15 21.18 -17.69
CA GLY A 403 11.55 21.29 -18.12
C GLY A 403 12.47 20.24 -17.50
N PHE A 404 12.13 19.70 -16.32
CA PHE A 404 12.86 18.61 -15.67
C PHE A 404 12.51 17.22 -16.20
N LEU A 405 11.56 17.07 -17.12
CA LEU A 405 11.12 15.77 -17.62
C LEU A 405 12.28 14.96 -18.21
N VAL A 406 13.00 15.52 -19.19
CA VAL A 406 14.14 14.85 -19.85
C VAL A 406 15.35 14.70 -18.91
N PRO A 407 15.76 15.73 -18.12
CA PRO A 407 16.78 15.59 -17.09
C PRO A 407 16.49 14.51 -16.04
N ALA A 408 15.26 14.45 -15.52
CA ALA A 408 14.86 13.46 -14.52
C ALA A 408 14.90 12.05 -15.12
N LEU A 409 14.33 11.85 -16.32
CA LEU A 409 14.41 10.58 -17.03
C LEU A 409 15.87 10.10 -17.15
N ALA A 410 16.75 10.95 -17.67
CA ALA A 410 18.16 10.60 -17.87
C ALA A 410 18.89 10.35 -16.54
N GLY A 411 18.65 11.20 -15.54
CA GLY A 411 19.19 11.09 -14.19
C GLY A 411 18.85 9.79 -13.50
N TYR A 412 17.58 9.38 -13.57
CA TYR A 412 17.11 8.16 -12.91
C TYR A 412 17.42 6.88 -13.71
N ILE A 413 17.60 6.96 -15.04
CA ILE A 413 18.24 5.89 -15.82
C ILE A 413 19.68 5.69 -15.36
N ALA A 414 20.44 6.78 -15.24
CA ALA A 414 21.84 6.71 -14.80
C ALA A 414 21.96 6.21 -13.36
N TYR A 415 21.04 6.63 -12.48
CA TYR A 415 20.88 6.11 -11.13
C TYR A 415 20.65 4.61 -11.11
N ALA A 416 19.76 4.09 -11.95
CA ALA A 416 19.46 2.66 -11.97
C ALA A 416 20.64 1.77 -12.43
N ILE A 417 21.67 2.36 -13.03
CA ILE A 417 22.88 1.67 -13.52
C ILE A 417 24.07 1.85 -12.57
N ALA A 418 24.23 3.05 -11.99
CA ALA A 418 25.43 3.44 -11.24
C ALA A 418 25.13 4.05 -9.85
N ASP A 419 23.91 3.91 -9.37
CA ASP A 419 23.38 4.46 -8.12
C ASP A 419 23.56 5.98 -8.01
N ARG A 420 23.66 6.47 -6.77
CA ARG A 420 23.79 7.90 -6.45
C ARG A 420 24.88 8.63 -7.26
N PRO A 421 26.08 8.04 -7.49
CA PRO A 421 27.10 8.67 -8.34
C PRO A 421 26.65 8.98 -9.78
N GLY A 422 25.71 8.20 -10.33
CA GLY A 422 25.19 8.38 -11.69
C GLY A 422 24.19 9.53 -11.84
N ILE A 423 23.57 10.00 -10.74
CA ILE A 423 22.49 10.99 -10.76
C ILE A 423 22.92 12.28 -11.46
N ALA A 424 23.97 12.94 -10.95
CA ALA A 424 24.41 14.23 -11.49
C ALA A 424 24.80 14.14 -12.98
N PRO A 425 25.65 13.19 -13.41
CA PRO A 425 25.92 12.96 -14.83
C PRO A 425 24.68 12.76 -15.69
N GLY A 426 23.73 11.96 -15.22
CA GLY A 426 22.50 11.69 -15.97
C GLY A 426 21.62 12.94 -16.11
N PHE A 427 21.43 13.69 -15.03
CA PHE A 427 20.69 14.96 -15.08
C PHE A 427 21.31 15.97 -16.03
N VAL A 428 22.64 16.11 -16.00
CA VAL A 428 23.37 17.02 -16.90
C VAL A 428 23.26 16.54 -18.35
N ALA A 429 23.41 15.23 -18.62
CA ALA A 429 23.25 14.68 -19.96
C ALA A 429 21.82 14.86 -20.50
N GLY A 430 20.80 14.70 -19.65
CA GLY A 430 19.41 14.96 -20.01
C GLY A 430 19.12 16.44 -20.26
N ALA A 431 19.70 17.34 -19.47
CA ALA A 431 19.62 18.78 -19.72
C ALA A 431 20.26 19.17 -21.06
N VAL A 432 21.42 18.58 -21.38
CA VAL A 432 22.06 18.73 -22.69
C VAL A 432 21.17 18.20 -23.81
N SER A 433 20.52 17.05 -23.62
CA SER A 433 19.55 16.54 -24.59
C SER A 433 18.41 17.52 -24.86
N GLY A 434 17.84 18.10 -23.80
CA GLY A 434 16.81 19.14 -23.94
C GLY A 434 17.32 20.36 -24.70
N PHE A 435 18.49 20.87 -24.33
CA PHE A 435 19.12 22.02 -24.99
C PHE A 435 19.40 21.78 -26.49
N MET A 436 19.84 20.58 -26.86
CA MET A 436 20.13 20.23 -28.25
C MET A 436 18.87 19.94 -29.10
N GLY A 437 17.68 19.93 -28.49
CA GLY A 437 16.45 19.50 -29.17
C GLY A 437 16.38 17.99 -29.42
N ALA A 438 17.24 17.19 -28.78
CA ALA A 438 17.23 15.73 -28.88
C ALA A 438 16.06 15.10 -28.11
N GLY A 439 15.43 15.86 -27.21
CA GLY A 439 14.19 15.47 -26.53
C GLY A 439 14.36 14.23 -25.66
N PHE A 440 13.31 13.42 -25.55
CA PHE A 440 13.35 12.23 -24.71
C PHE A 440 14.29 11.13 -25.24
N LEU A 441 14.47 11.00 -26.56
CA LEU A 441 15.40 10.02 -27.14
C LEU A 441 16.82 10.30 -26.68
N GLY A 442 17.24 11.57 -26.77
CA GLY A 442 18.55 11.98 -26.26
C GLY A 442 18.65 11.89 -24.74
N GLY A 443 17.53 12.01 -24.01
CA GLY A 443 17.50 11.77 -22.56
C GLY A 443 17.77 10.32 -22.20
N ILE A 444 17.16 9.38 -22.94
CA ILE A 444 17.43 7.94 -22.78
C ILE A 444 18.89 7.63 -23.11
N VAL A 445 19.38 8.05 -24.28
CA VAL A 445 20.77 7.81 -24.71
C VAL A 445 21.75 8.46 -23.73
N GLY A 446 21.53 9.72 -23.37
CA GLY A 446 22.37 10.46 -22.43
C GLY A 446 22.39 9.84 -21.03
N GLY A 447 21.24 9.39 -20.52
CA GLY A 447 21.13 8.70 -19.24
C GLY A 447 21.85 7.35 -19.22
N LEU A 448 21.73 6.55 -20.30
CA LEU A 448 22.44 5.28 -20.44
C LEU A 448 23.96 5.49 -20.52
N LEU A 449 24.42 6.49 -21.30
CA LEU A 449 25.84 6.84 -21.40
C LEU A 449 26.38 7.31 -20.06
N ALA A 450 25.67 8.21 -19.38
CA ALA A 450 26.04 8.74 -18.08
C ALA A 450 26.12 7.63 -17.01
N GLY A 451 25.10 6.75 -16.96
CA GLY A 451 25.07 5.61 -16.05
C GLY A 451 26.21 4.62 -16.33
N TYR A 452 26.40 4.22 -17.58
CA TYR A 452 27.47 3.31 -17.95
C TYR A 452 28.86 3.87 -17.59
N MET A 453 29.11 5.15 -17.89
CA MET A 453 30.39 5.78 -17.56
C MET A 453 30.58 5.94 -16.06
N ALA A 454 29.54 6.34 -15.33
CA ALA A 454 29.61 6.45 -13.88
C ALA A 454 29.93 5.09 -13.24
N HIS A 455 29.30 4.02 -13.72
CA HIS A 455 29.59 2.66 -13.29
C HIS A 455 31.04 2.27 -13.62
N LEU A 456 31.49 2.50 -14.86
CA LEU A 456 32.85 2.18 -15.30
C LEU A 456 33.91 2.87 -14.44
N ILE A 457 33.77 4.17 -14.18
CA ILE A 457 34.69 4.94 -13.33
C ILE A 457 34.63 4.44 -11.89
N GLY A 458 33.45 4.04 -11.41
CA GLY A 458 33.24 3.43 -10.10
C GLY A 458 34.02 2.12 -9.88
N THR A 459 34.33 1.38 -10.95
CA THR A 459 35.13 0.14 -10.85
C THR A 459 36.64 0.36 -10.68
N TRP A 460 37.12 1.61 -10.76
CA TRP A 460 38.55 1.89 -10.68
C TRP A 460 39.11 1.61 -9.28
N GLN A 461 40.23 0.89 -9.22
CA GLN A 461 40.94 0.65 -7.97
C GLN A 461 41.77 1.88 -7.59
N VAL A 462 41.26 2.66 -6.64
CA VAL A 462 41.91 3.90 -6.20
C VAL A 462 42.52 3.81 -4.79
N PRO A 463 43.58 4.60 -4.49
CA PRO A 463 44.16 4.69 -3.16
C PRO A 463 43.13 5.09 -2.09
N ARG A 464 43.37 4.66 -0.83
CA ARG A 464 42.46 4.87 0.32
C ARG A 464 41.96 6.30 0.48
N TRP A 465 42.83 7.29 0.26
CA TRP A 465 42.51 8.71 0.43
C TRP A 465 41.56 9.25 -0.67
N LEU A 466 41.52 8.61 -1.84
CA LEU A 466 40.70 9.04 -2.98
C LEU A 466 39.28 8.41 -2.95
N ARG A 467 39.07 7.33 -2.19
CA ARG A 467 37.80 6.59 -2.17
C ARG A 467 36.59 7.45 -1.82
N GLY A 468 36.73 8.38 -0.88
CA GLY A 468 35.65 9.30 -0.53
C GLY A 468 35.36 10.34 -1.61
N LEU A 469 36.36 10.70 -2.42
CA LEU A 469 36.26 11.68 -3.49
C LEU A 469 35.63 11.09 -4.77
N MET A 470 35.70 9.77 -4.94
CA MET A 470 35.16 9.06 -6.11
C MET A 470 33.67 9.37 -6.36
N PRO A 471 32.74 9.05 -5.45
CA PRO A 471 31.31 9.28 -5.69
C PRO A 471 30.90 10.76 -5.60
N VAL A 472 31.69 11.61 -4.94
CA VAL A 472 31.32 13.02 -4.67
C VAL A 472 31.76 13.96 -5.78
N VAL A 473 32.96 13.75 -6.35
CA VAL A 473 33.54 14.69 -7.33
C VAL A 473 33.98 13.96 -8.59
N ILE A 474 34.75 12.87 -8.48
CA ILE A 474 35.42 12.29 -9.65
C ILE A 474 34.43 11.65 -10.62
N ILE A 475 33.55 10.78 -10.12
CA ILE A 475 32.53 10.13 -10.93
C ILE A 475 31.57 11.18 -11.52
N PRO A 476 30.97 12.09 -10.72
CA PRO A 476 30.12 13.13 -11.28
C PRO A 476 30.80 13.98 -12.35
N LEU A 477 32.05 14.39 -12.15
CA LEU A 477 32.78 15.22 -13.11
C LEU A 477 33.09 14.47 -14.41
N LEU A 478 33.76 13.32 -14.31
CA LEU A 478 34.26 12.61 -15.49
C LEU A 478 33.13 11.97 -16.30
N ALA A 479 32.12 11.41 -15.64
CA ALA A 479 30.97 10.85 -16.34
C ALA A 479 30.14 11.96 -17.02
N SER A 480 30.01 13.15 -16.41
CA SER A 480 29.36 14.31 -17.06
C SER A 480 30.15 14.80 -18.28
N ILE A 481 31.48 14.98 -18.14
CA ILE A 481 32.35 15.39 -19.26
C ILE A 481 32.19 14.42 -20.43
N PHE A 482 32.21 13.11 -20.15
CA PHE A 482 32.10 12.12 -21.21
C PHE A 482 30.69 12.09 -21.81
N ALA A 483 29.65 11.88 -21.01
CA ALA A 483 28.29 11.68 -21.52
C ALA A 483 27.77 12.94 -22.22
N SER A 484 27.89 14.11 -21.58
CA SER A 484 27.46 15.38 -22.15
C SER A 484 28.39 15.84 -23.28
N GLY A 485 29.69 15.60 -23.17
CA GLY A 485 30.65 15.89 -24.24
C GLY A 485 30.34 15.07 -25.49
N LEU A 486 30.06 13.78 -25.36
CA LEU A 486 29.70 12.92 -26.49
C LEU A 486 28.36 13.31 -27.11
N MET A 487 27.39 13.72 -26.29
CA MET A 487 26.14 14.31 -26.77
C MET A 487 26.40 15.57 -27.60
N PHE A 488 27.18 16.53 -27.10
CA PHE A 488 27.47 17.75 -27.85
C PHE A 488 28.29 17.53 -29.12
N LEU A 489 29.32 16.69 -29.04
CA LEU A 489 30.31 16.56 -30.11
C LEU A 489 29.88 15.63 -31.24
N VAL A 490 29.04 14.63 -30.95
CA VAL A 490 28.75 13.55 -31.92
C VAL A 490 27.27 13.19 -31.98
N LEU A 491 26.63 12.90 -30.85
CA LEU A 491 25.36 12.17 -30.86
C LEU A 491 24.12 13.08 -30.90
N GLY A 492 24.17 14.24 -30.25
CA GLY A 492 22.98 15.05 -30.02
C GLY A 492 22.38 15.65 -31.29
N GLY A 493 23.21 16.07 -32.25
CA GLY A 493 22.73 16.57 -33.55
C GLY A 493 21.97 15.49 -34.34
N PRO A 494 22.56 14.31 -34.60
CA PRO A 494 21.85 13.19 -35.24
C PRO A 494 20.58 12.76 -34.50
N ILE A 495 20.60 12.70 -33.16
CA ILE A 495 19.42 12.33 -32.38
C ILE A 495 18.33 13.41 -32.48
N ALA A 496 18.68 14.69 -32.44
CA ALA A 496 17.72 15.78 -32.66
C ALA A 496 17.08 15.71 -34.05
N GLY A 497 17.87 15.39 -35.09
CA GLY A 497 17.34 15.13 -36.43
C GLY A 497 16.35 13.96 -36.47
N LEU A 498 16.65 12.87 -35.75
CA LEU A 498 15.73 11.74 -35.60
C LEU A 498 14.45 12.13 -34.85
N THR A 499 14.56 12.89 -33.77
CA THR A 499 13.41 13.38 -32.99
C THR A 499 12.52 14.28 -33.84
N LEU A 500 13.09 15.17 -34.65
CA LEU A 500 12.35 15.98 -35.62
C LEU A 500 11.64 15.12 -36.66
N ALA A 501 12.34 14.16 -37.29
CA ALA A 501 11.74 13.26 -38.26
C ALA A 501 10.59 12.42 -37.67
N LEU A 502 10.73 11.98 -36.41
CA LEU A 502 9.69 11.27 -35.69
C LEU A 502 8.48 12.17 -35.42
N ASN A 503 8.72 13.40 -34.98
CA ASN A 503 7.65 14.37 -34.74
C ASN A 503 6.91 14.73 -36.04
N ASP A 504 7.64 14.98 -37.13
CA ASP A 504 7.06 15.26 -38.44
C ASP A 504 6.22 14.07 -38.94
N TRP A 505 6.70 12.84 -38.74
CA TRP A 505 5.94 11.64 -39.07
C TRP A 505 4.65 11.52 -38.26
N LEU A 506 4.72 11.70 -36.94
CA LEU A 506 3.55 11.65 -36.05
C LEU A 506 2.55 12.77 -36.33
N SER A 507 3.04 13.99 -36.63
CA SER A 507 2.22 15.16 -36.92
C SER A 507 1.57 15.06 -38.31
N GLY A 508 2.25 14.42 -39.26
CA GLY A 508 1.73 14.13 -40.60
C GLY A 508 0.69 13.01 -40.63
N MET A 509 0.51 12.25 -39.54
CA MET A 509 -0.51 11.21 -39.47
C MET A 509 -1.90 11.84 -39.39
N THR A 510 -2.66 11.69 -40.46
CA THR A 510 -4.05 12.16 -40.55
C THR A 510 -4.98 11.00 -40.93
N GLY A 511 -6.25 11.11 -40.54
CA GLY A 511 -7.27 10.13 -40.89
C GLY A 511 -6.95 8.72 -40.38
N ALA A 512 -6.81 7.76 -41.29
CA ALA A 512 -6.73 6.34 -40.95
C ALA A 512 -5.47 5.94 -40.15
N SER A 513 -4.31 6.55 -40.41
CA SER A 513 -3.06 6.22 -39.71
C SER A 513 -3.07 6.65 -38.24
N ALA A 514 -3.63 7.83 -37.95
CA ALA A 514 -3.86 8.32 -36.59
C ALA A 514 -4.76 7.37 -35.79
N VAL A 515 -5.85 6.90 -36.40
CA VAL A 515 -6.76 5.91 -35.80
C VAL A 515 -6.05 4.58 -35.52
N VAL A 516 -5.21 4.10 -36.44
CA VAL A 516 -4.43 2.86 -36.23
C VAL A 516 -3.47 3.00 -35.06
N LEU A 517 -2.77 4.13 -34.92
CA LEU A 517 -1.94 4.38 -33.75
C LEU A 517 -2.77 4.39 -32.46
N GLY A 518 -3.94 5.02 -32.49
CA GLY A 518 -4.89 5.01 -31.38
C GLY A 518 -5.28 3.60 -30.95
N ILE A 519 -5.58 2.72 -31.91
CA ILE A 519 -5.87 1.30 -31.66
C ILE A 519 -4.68 0.63 -30.97
N ILE A 520 -3.46 0.80 -31.48
CA ILE A 520 -2.25 0.17 -30.91
C ILE A 520 -2.04 0.64 -29.47
N LEU A 521 -2.11 1.94 -29.21
CA LEU A 521 -1.95 2.50 -27.86
C LEU A 521 -3.04 2.02 -26.92
N GLY A 522 -4.29 1.96 -27.39
CA GLY A 522 -5.43 1.45 -26.63
C GLY A 522 -5.28 -0.02 -26.25
N LEU A 523 -4.81 -0.85 -27.18
CA LEU A 523 -4.49 -2.26 -26.92
C LEU A 523 -3.39 -2.40 -25.86
N MET A 524 -2.30 -1.65 -26.00
CA MET A 524 -1.17 -1.69 -25.07
C MET A 524 -1.58 -1.29 -23.65
N MET A 525 -2.38 -0.23 -23.51
CA MET A 525 -2.85 0.24 -22.20
C MET A 525 -3.72 -0.78 -21.46
N CYS A 526 -4.48 -1.60 -22.19
CA CYS A 526 -5.41 -2.55 -21.57
C CYS A 526 -4.84 -3.98 -21.47
N PHE A 527 -3.64 -4.23 -21.98
CA PHE A 527 -3.07 -5.58 -22.08
C PHE A 527 -2.74 -6.20 -20.70
N ASP A 528 -2.13 -5.42 -19.81
CA ASP A 528 -1.63 -5.92 -18.52
C ASP A 528 -1.98 -5.03 -17.32
N LEU A 529 -2.96 -4.13 -17.48
CA LEU A 529 -3.63 -3.39 -16.39
C LEU A 529 -2.67 -2.69 -15.40
N GLY A 530 -1.67 -2.00 -15.95
CA GLY A 530 -0.61 -1.33 -15.18
C GLY A 530 0.74 -2.07 -15.19
N GLY A 531 0.81 -3.19 -15.92
CA GLY A 531 2.04 -3.95 -16.15
C GLY A 531 3.02 -3.29 -17.13
N PRO A 532 4.08 -4.01 -17.55
CA PRO A 532 5.14 -3.49 -18.40
C PRO A 532 4.69 -2.90 -19.75
N VAL A 533 3.71 -3.52 -20.44
CA VAL A 533 3.24 -3.08 -21.76
C VAL A 533 2.45 -1.76 -21.64
N ASN A 534 1.55 -1.68 -20.66
CA ASN A 534 0.86 -0.45 -20.31
C ASN A 534 1.88 0.66 -19.97
N LYS A 535 2.86 0.37 -19.11
CA LYS A 535 3.90 1.33 -18.74
C LYS A 535 4.75 1.80 -19.92
N VAL A 536 4.99 0.96 -20.93
CA VAL A 536 5.70 1.38 -22.15
C VAL A 536 4.86 2.34 -22.98
N ALA A 537 3.58 2.06 -23.21
CA ALA A 537 2.69 2.97 -23.92
C ALA A 537 2.56 4.31 -23.17
N TYR A 538 2.43 4.23 -21.85
CA TYR A 538 2.38 5.39 -20.98
C TYR A 538 3.67 6.20 -21.01
N ALA A 539 4.83 5.54 -20.90
CA ALA A 539 6.14 6.17 -20.98
C ALA A 539 6.33 6.91 -22.31
N PHE A 540 5.93 6.29 -23.42
CA PHE A 540 5.99 6.89 -24.74
C PHE A 540 5.16 8.18 -24.81
N ALA A 541 3.93 8.16 -24.31
CA ALA A 541 3.05 9.34 -24.29
C ALA A 541 3.61 10.47 -23.43
N VAL A 542 4.06 10.15 -22.20
CA VAL A 542 4.62 11.15 -21.28
C VAL A 542 5.92 11.73 -21.81
N ALA A 543 6.80 10.90 -22.36
CA ALA A 543 8.09 11.32 -22.89
C ALA A 543 7.94 12.27 -24.09
N GLY A 544 6.87 12.10 -24.89
CA GLY A 544 6.53 13.00 -25.98
C GLY A 544 5.81 14.27 -25.54
N LEU A 545 5.24 14.32 -24.33
CA LEU A 545 4.32 15.37 -23.91
C LEU A 545 4.92 16.78 -24.00
N SER A 546 6.21 16.93 -23.68
CA SER A 546 6.91 18.23 -23.75
C SER A 546 7.13 18.74 -25.17
N ALA A 547 6.98 17.90 -26.19
CA ALA A 547 7.07 18.29 -27.60
C ALA A 547 5.73 18.77 -28.17
N GLY A 548 4.64 18.68 -27.40
CA GLY A 548 3.32 19.14 -27.83
C GLY A 548 3.20 20.66 -27.79
N SER A 549 2.59 21.24 -28.82
CA SER A 549 2.30 22.66 -28.94
C SER A 549 0.99 22.89 -29.69
N ALA A 550 0.55 24.15 -29.80
CA ALA A 550 -0.62 24.50 -30.60
C ALA A 550 -0.50 24.04 -32.08
N ASP A 551 0.73 24.13 -32.62
CA ASP A 551 1.06 23.74 -34.00
C ASP A 551 1.37 22.24 -34.15
N ASN A 552 1.79 21.58 -33.07
CA ASN A 552 2.06 20.14 -33.02
C ASN A 552 1.25 19.47 -31.91
N GLN A 553 0.00 19.13 -32.22
CA GLN A 553 -0.92 18.54 -31.23
C GLN A 553 -0.77 17.02 -31.08
N ALA A 554 -0.04 16.34 -31.96
CA ALA A 554 0.05 14.87 -31.96
C ALA A 554 0.51 14.29 -30.61
N PRO A 555 1.51 14.86 -29.90
CA PRO A 555 1.87 14.40 -28.56
C PRO A 555 0.73 14.50 -27.54
N TRP A 556 -0.05 15.59 -27.58
CA TRP A 556 -1.21 15.74 -26.70
C TRP A 556 -2.34 14.76 -27.05
N GLN A 557 -2.50 14.40 -28.32
CA GLN A 557 -3.47 13.38 -28.74
C GLN A 557 -3.06 11.98 -28.28
N ILE A 558 -1.78 11.64 -28.41
CA ILE A 558 -1.21 10.39 -27.90
C ILE A 558 -1.43 10.29 -26.38
N MET A 559 -1.21 11.39 -25.64
CA MET A 559 -1.45 11.42 -24.19
C MET A 559 -2.94 11.23 -23.85
N ALA A 560 -3.84 11.93 -24.54
CA ALA A 560 -5.28 11.75 -24.33
C ALA A 560 -5.73 10.31 -24.59
N THR A 561 -5.22 9.70 -25.67
CA THR A 561 -5.51 8.32 -26.08
C THR A 561 -5.11 7.34 -24.99
N VAL A 562 -3.86 7.43 -24.53
CA VAL A 562 -3.31 6.58 -23.46
C VAL A 562 -4.09 6.75 -22.17
N MET A 563 -4.40 7.98 -21.78
CA MET A 563 -5.17 8.27 -20.57
C MET A 563 -6.60 7.70 -20.68
N ALA A 564 -7.32 8.02 -21.75
CA ALA A 564 -8.69 7.55 -21.97
C ALA A 564 -8.77 6.02 -22.00
N ALA A 565 -7.86 5.35 -22.71
CA ALA A 565 -7.84 3.90 -22.81
C ALA A 565 -7.57 3.23 -21.46
N GLY A 566 -6.63 3.73 -20.65
CA GLY A 566 -6.35 3.15 -19.34
C GLY A 566 -7.47 3.33 -18.31
N MET A 567 -8.42 4.26 -18.54
CA MET A 567 -9.63 4.40 -17.72
C MET A 567 -10.66 3.27 -18.00
N VAL A 568 -10.63 2.67 -19.19
CA VAL A 568 -11.67 1.73 -19.65
C VAL A 568 -11.77 0.46 -18.80
N PRO A 569 -10.68 -0.29 -18.49
CA PRO A 569 -10.80 -1.56 -17.79
C PRO A 569 -11.55 -1.50 -16.44
N PRO A 570 -11.19 -0.62 -15.49
CA PRO A 570 -11.90 -0.53 -14.21
C PRO A 570 -13.35 -0.03 -14.37
N LEU A 571 -13.62 0.93 -15.26
CA LEU A 571 -14.98 1.39 -15.55
C LEU A 571 -15.84 0.28 -16.15
N ALA A 572 -15.27 -0.53 -17.05
CA ALA A 572 -15.95 -1.65 -17.66
C ALA A 572 -16.28 -2.74 -16.66
N MET A 573 -15.37 -3.04 -15.72
CA MET A 573 -15.63 -4.01 -14.65
C MET A 573 -16.72 -3.52 -13.70
N ALA A 574 -16.66 -2.24 -13.32
CA ALA A 574 -17.69 -1.59 -12.53
C ALA A 574 -19.07 -1.73 -13.20
N LEU A 575 -19.17 -1.38 -14.49
CA LEU A 575 -20.40 -1.52 -15.27
C LEU A 575 -20.87 -2.97 -15.41
N ALA A 576 -19.96 -3.91 -15.71
CA ALA A 576 -20.30 -5.32 -15.89
C ALA A 576 -20.93 -5.94 -14.62
N THR A 577 -20.43 -5.58 -13.44
CA THR A 577 -21.00 -6.04 -12.15
C THR A 577 -22.43 -5.53 -11.90
N VAL A 578 -22.80 -4.39 -12.48
CA VAL A 578 -24.15 -3.82 -12.41
C VAL A 578 -25.06 -4.47 -13.46
N LEU A 579 -24.56 -4.70 -14.67
CA LEU A 579 -25.33 -5.28 -15.78
C LEU A 579 -25.76 -6.73 -15.52
N ASP A 580 -24.88 -7.56 -14.97
CA ASP A 580 -25.23 -8.94 -14.61
C ASP A 580 -24.52 -9.41 -13.34
N LYS A 581 -25.05 -8.95 -12.19
CA LYS A 581 -24.56 -9.27 -10.85
C LYS A 581 -24.44 -10.78 -10.54
N LYS A 582 -25.07 -11.66 -11.32
CA LYS A 582 -25.03 -13.12 -11.08
C LYS A 582 -23.73 -13.76 -11.58
N LEU A 583 -23.04 -13.10 -12.51
CA LEU A 583 -21.77 -13.58 -13.10
C LEU A 583 -20.53 -13.20 -12.27
N PHE A 584 -20.73 -12.49 -11.17
CA PHE A 584 -19.67 -11.92 -10.33
C PHE A 584 -19.90 -12.31 -8.87
N SER A 585 -18.81 -12.69 -8.20
CA SER A 585 -18.77 -12.93 -6.77
C SER A 585 -19.11 -11.66 -5.97
N LEU A 586 -19.43 -11.82 -4.68
CA LEU A 586 -19.65 -10.68 -3.79
C LEU A 586 -18.40 -9.78 -3.70
N ALA A 587 -17.21 -10.38 -3.66
CA ALA A 587 -15.95 -9.64 -3.66
C ALA A 587 -15.77 -8.81 -4.95
N GLU A 588 -16.01 -9.40 -6.12
CA GLU A 588 -15.98 -8.67 -7.40
C GLU A 588 -17.01 -7.54 -7.43
N ARG A 589 -18.21 -7.74 -6.87
CA ARG A 589 -19.25 -6.69 -6.81
C ARG A 589 -18.88 -5.54 -5.89
N GLU A 590 -18.25 -5.81 -4.74
CA GLU A 590 -17.74 -4.75 -3.85
C GLU A 590 -16.56 -4.01 -4.48
N ASN A 591 -15.64 -4.72 -5.13
CA ASN A 591 -14.56 -4.12 -5.90
C ASN A 591 -15.10 -3.25 -7.06
N GLY A 592 -16.22 -3.65 -7.66
CA GLY A 592 -16.88 -2.91 -8.74
C GLY A 592 -17.34 -1.52 -8.32
N LYS A 593 -17.73 -1.34 -7.05
CA LYS A 593 -18.10 -0.01 -6.51
C LYS A 593 -16.89 0.92 -6.48
N ALA A 594 -15.75 0.43 -6.01
CA ALA A 594 -14.51 1.22 -5.98
C ALA A 594 -13.96 1.48 -7.39
N ALA A 595 -14.12 0.52 -8.30
CA ALA A 595 -13.62 0.60 -9.67
C ALA A 595 -14.20 1.77 -10.49
N TRP A 596 -15.40 2.28 -10.15
CA TRP A 596 -15.93 3.52 -10.74
C TRP A 596 -15.00 4.72 -10.52
N LEU A 597 -14.61 4.96 -9.26
CA LEU A 597 -13.77 6.11 -8.90
C LEU A 597 -12.34 5.92 -9.41
N LEU A 598 -11.80 4.70 -9.26
CA LEU A 598 -10.46 4.36 -9.74
C LEU A 598 -10.35 4.57 -11.25
N GLY A 599 -11.33 4.05 -12.01
CA GLY A 599 -11.37 4.24 -13.46
C GLY A 599 -11.57 5.69 -13.87
N ALA A 600 -12.45 6.43 -13.19
CA ALA A 600 -12.60 7.87 -13.43
C ALA A 600 -11.31 8.67 -13.14
N SER A 601 -10.43 8.14 -12.29
CA SER A 601 -9.14 8.75 -11.92
C SER A 601 -7.95 8.29 -12.77
N PHE A 602 -8.18 7.50 -13.83
CA PHE A 602 -7.10 6.87 -14.61
C PHE A 602 -6.22 5.92 -13.78
N ILE A 603 -6.83 5.16 -12.86
CA ILE A 603 -6.17 4.10 -12.08
C ILE A 603 -6.63 2.74 -12.64
N SER A 604 -5.87 2.24 -13.61
CA SER A 604 -6.17 0.99 -14.34
C SER A 604 -6.17 -0.26 -13.46
N GLU A 605 -5.48 -0.19 -12.32
CA GLU A 605 -5.31 -1.24 -11.32
C GLU A 605 -6.63 -1.65 -10.66
N GLY A 606 -7.66 -0.80 -10.72
CA GLY A 606 -9.01 -1.14 -10.25
C GLY A 606 -9.61 -2.36 -10.95
N ALA A 607 -9.08 -2.77 -12.11
CA ALA A 607 -9.47 -3.99 -12.83
C ALA A 607 -8.68 -5.25 -12.43
N ILE A 608 -7.55 -5.12 -11.73
CA ILE A 608 -6.68 -6.26 -11.37
C ILE A 608 -7.43 -7.36 -10.60
N PRO A 609 -8.27 -7.06 -9.58
CA PRO A 609 -8.99 -8.11 -8.86
C PRO A 609 -9.90 -8.97 -9.75
N PHE A 610 -10.45 -8.38 -10.82
CA PHE A 610 -11.30 -9.07 -11.79
C PHE A 610 -10.47 -9.90 -12.77
N ALA A 611 -9.38 -9.33 -13.28
CA ALA A 611 -8.47 -10.04 -14.18
C ALA A 611 -7.73 -11.19 -13.48
N ALA A 612 -7.42 -11.05 -12.18
CA ALA A 612 -6.85 -12.14 -11.38
C ALA A 612 -7.85 -13.30 -11.22
N ALA A 613 -9.14 -13.00 -11.08
CA ALA A 613 -10.19 -14.00 -10.99
C ALA A 613 -10.50 -14.67 -12.35
N ASP A 614 -10.46 -13.91 -13.44
CA ASP A 614 -10.86 -14.40 -14.78
C ASP A 614 -10.09 -13.72 -15.93
N PRO A 615 -8.78 -14.01 -16.08
CA PRO A 615 -7.89 -13.25 -16.98
C PRO A 615 -8.27 -13.41 -18.45
N LEU A 616 -8.71 -14.62 -18.84
CA LEU A 616 -9.00 -14.96 -20.24
C LEU A 616 -10.24 -14.24 -20.80
N ARG A 617 -11.15 -13.77 -19.95
CA ARG A 617 -12.31 -12.98 -20.40
C ARG A 617 -12.10 -11.49 -20.15
N VAL A 618 -11.52 -11.12 -19.01
CA VAL A 618 -11.36 -9.70 -18.63
C VAL A 618 -10.35 -8.99 -19.52
N ILE A 619 -9.16 -9.56 -19.75
CA ILE A 619 -8.10 -8.86 -20.49
C ILE A 619 -8.47 -8.65 -21.96
N PRO A 620 -8.89 -9.68 -22.74
CA PRO A 620 -9.23 -9.47 -24.15
C PRO A 620 -10.42 -8.52 -24.34
N ALA A 621 -11.44 -8.57 -23.47
CA ALA A 621 -12.55 -7.63 -23.51
C ALA A 621 -12.10 -6.19 -23.23
N SER A 622 -11.23 -6.01 -22.22
CA SER A 622 -10.63 -4.71 -21.90
C SER A 622 -9.83 -4.16 -23.08
N MET A 623 -9.04 -5.00 -23.76
CA MET A 623 -8.28 -4.64 -24.95
C MET A 623 -9.18 -4.18 -26.10
N VAL A 624 -10.32 -4.84 -26.33
CA VAL A 624 -11.28 -4.41 -27.36
C VAL A 624 -11.87 -3.03 -27.02
N GLY A 625 -12.25 -2.81 -25.77
CA GLY A 625 -12.72 -1.51 -25.31
C GLY A 625 -11.66 -0.42 -25.44
N GLY A 626 -10.43 -0.71 -25.00
CA GLY A 626 -9.29 0.20 -25.11
C GLY A 626 -8.94 0.54 -26.55
N ALA A 627 -8.93 -0.44 -27.45
CA ALA A 627 -8.72 -0.24 -28.88
C ALA A 627 -9.77 0.71 -29.49
N LEU A 628 -11.04 0.54 -29.12
CA LEU A 628 -12.11 1.43 -29.57
C LEU A 628 -11.94 2.85 -29.01
N THR A 629 -11.68 2.99 -27.71
CA THR A 629 -11.44 4.30 -27.10
C THR A 629 -10.24 5.00 -27.74
N GLY A 630 -9.16 4.26 -28.00
CA GLY A 630 -7.97 4.78 -28.68
C GLY A 630 -8.26 5.20 -30.12
N ALA A 631 -9.02 4.41 -30.86
CA ALA A 631 -9.47 4.76 -32.22
C ALA A 631 -10.28 6.06 -32.24
N LEU A 632 -11.25 6.18 -31.32
CA LEU A 632 -12.15 7.34 -31.26
C LEU A 632 -11.43 8.61 -30.81
N THR A 633 -10.56 8.52 -29.79
CA THR A 633 -9.79 9.68 -29.32
C THR A 633 -8.90 10.27 -30.41
N MET A 634 -8.21 9.43 -31.18
CA MET A 634 -7.42 9.88 -32.32
C MET A 634 -8.31 10.37 -33.48
N ALA A 635 -9.44 9.71 -33.76
CA ALA A 635 -10.37 10.14 -34.82
C ALA A 635 -10.97 11.53 -34.56
N PHE A 636 -11.23 11.86 -33.29
CA PHE A 636 -11.81 13.14 -32.89
C PHE A 636 -10.78 14.19 -32.47
N ASN A 637 -9.48 13.92 -32.67
CA ASN A 637 -8.38 14.81 -32.31
C ASN A 637 -8.46 15.28 -30.85
N VAL A 638 -8.81 14.37 -29.94
CA VAL A 638 -8.90 14.67 -28.50
C VAL A 638 -7.49 14.88 -27.96
N THR A 639 -7.26 15.94 -27.19
CA THR A 639 -5.91 16.30 -26.68
C THR A 639 -5.89 16.32 -25.16
N SER A 640 -4.73 16.01 -24.57
CA SER A 640 -4.50 16.14 -23.13
C SER A 640 -3.11 16.67 -22.86
N GLN A 641 -3.04 17.75 -22.08
CA GLN A 641 -1.80 18.38 -21.65
C GLN A 641 -1.33 17.87 -20.28
N ALA A 642 -2.18 17.11 -19.60
CA ALA A 642 -1.89 16.49 -18.31
C ALA A 642 -1.70 14.99 -18.48
N PRO A 643 -0.69 14.39 -17.83
CA PRO A 643 -0.39 12.97 -18.00
C PRO A 643 -1.20 12.05 -17.09
N HIS A 644 -1.98 12.61 -16.15
CA HIS A 644 -2.69 11.92 -15.08
C HIS A 644 -3.91 12.70 -14.61
N GLY A 645 -4.80 12.02 -13.86
CA GLY A 645 -5.94 12.62 -13.17
C GLY A 645 -7.29 12.27 -13.80
N GLY A 646 -7.30 11.59 -14.95
CA GLY A 646 -8.52 11.09 -15.60
C GLY A 646 -9.55 12.20 -15.83
N LEU A 647 -10.79 11.97 -15.41
CA LEU A 647 -11.87 12.95 -15.57
C LEU A 647 -11.69 14.20 -14.68
N PHE A 648 -10.89 14.12 -13.62
CA PHE A 648 -10.67 15.22 -12.67
C PHE A 648 -9.78 16.34 -13.24
N VAL A 649 -9.10 16.10 -14.36
CA VAL A 649 -8.29 17.09 -15.08
C VAL A 649 -8.98 17.56 -16.36
N PHE A 650 -10.31 17.60 -16.38
CA PHE A 650 -11.11 17.98 -17.57
C PHE A 650 -10.72 19.32 -18.19
N PHE A 651 -10.19 20.26 -17.41
CA PHE A 651 -9.72 21.57 -17.87
C PHE A 651 -8.41 21.50 -18.66
N ALA A 652 -7.67 20.39 -18.59
CA ALA A 652 -6.47 20.10 -19.37
C ALA A 652 -6.76 19.26 -20.63
N ILE A 653 -8.04 19.00 -20.94
CA ILE A 653 -8.50 18.12 -22.02
C ILE A 653 -9.16 18.95 -23.12
N GLY A 654 -8.59 18.93 -24.32
CA GLY A 654 -9.22 19.47 -25.51
C GLY A 654 -10.26 18.50 -26.08
N ASN A 655 -11.37 19.04 -26.58
CA ASN A 655 -12.51 18.26 -27.08
C ASN A 655 -13.08 17.29 -26.01
N LEU A 656 -13.31 17.81 -24.80
CA LEU A 656 -13.76 17.05 -23.62
C LEU A 656 -15.00 16.18 -23.89
N LEU A 657 -15.96 16.66 -24.69
CA LEU A 657 -17.15 15.89 -25.04
C LEU A 657 -16.78 14.57 -25.73
N MET A 658 -15.90 14.64 -26.73
CA MET A 658 -15.46 13.45 -27.46
C MET A 658 -14.52 12.57 -26.63
N PHE A 659 -13.75 13.15 -25.70
CA PHE A 659 -13.01 12.38 -24.69
C PHE A 659 -13.94 11.48 -23.87
N VAL A 660 -15.00 12.06 -23.30
CA VAL A 660 -15.98 11.33 -22.47
C VAL A 660 -16.75 10.30 -23.31
N ILE A 661 -17.20 10.66 -24.51
CA ILE A 661 -17.89 9.72 -25.42
C ILE A 661 -17.00 8.53 -25.76
N SER A 662 -15.72 8.76 -26.05
CA SER A 662 -14.76 7.70 -26.40
C SER A 662 -14.56 6.72 -25.24
N ILE A 663 -14.48 7.21 -24.01
CA ILE A 663 -14.37 6.38 -22.80
C ILE A 663 -15.64 5.58 -22.56
N ILE A 664 -16.82 6.22 -22.68
CA ILE A 664 -18.12 5.56 -22.50
C ILE A 664 -18.28 4.44 -23.53
N ALA A 665 -17.94 4.69 -24.80
CA ALA A 665 -18.04 3.70 -25.86
C ALA A 665 -17.17 2.47 -25.58
N GLY A 666 -15.89 2.66 -25.24
CA GLY A 666 -15.00 1.55 -24.87
C GLY A 666 -15.44 0.82 -23.60
N THR A 667 -15.92 1.55 -22.59
CA THR A 667 -16.45 1.01 -21.34
C THR A 667 -17.65 0.09 -21.60
N ILE A 668 -18.61 0.54 -22.39
CA ILE A 668 -19.80 -0.25 -22.75
C ILE A 668 -19.39 -1.49 -23.52
N VAL A 669 -18.54 -1.35 -24.55
CA VAL A 669 -18.10 -2.49 -25.37
C VAL A 669 -17.34 -3.52 -24.53
N SER A 670 -16.41 -3.09 -23.69
CA SER A 670 -15.68 -3.99 -22.81
C SER A 670 -16.59 -4.66 -21.76
N ALA A 671 -17.54 -3.93 -21.17
CA ALA A 671 -18.46 -4.50 -20.18
C ALA A 671 -19.39 -5.55 -20.81
N LEU A 672 -19.96 -5.25 -21.98
CA LEU A 672 -20.79 -6.19 -22.72
C LEU A 672 -19.99 -7.41 -23.19
N ALA A 673 -18.75 -7.22 -23.64
CA ALA A 673 -17.87 -8.32 -24.02
C ALA A 673 -17.56 -9.25 -22.84
N VAL A 674 -17.22 -8.72 -21.66
CA VAL A 674 -17.00 -9.56 -20.46
C VAL A 674 -18.26 -10.31 -20.07
N VAL A 675 -19.42 -9.64 -20.04
CA VAL A 675 -20.70 -10.29 -19.71
C VAL A 675 -21.02 -11.40 -20.71
N ALA A 676 -20.86 -11.15 -22.01
CA ALA A 676 -21.11 -12.14 -23.06
C ALA A 676 -20.16 -13.34 -22.94
N LEU A 677 -18.85 -13.11 -22.76
CA LEU A 677 -17.85 -14.17 -22.62
C LEU A 677 -18.07 -15.00 -21.35
N LYS A 678 -18.43 -14.38 -20.22
CA LYS A 678 -18.75 -15.08 -18.98
C LYS A 678 -20.04 -15.91 -19.12
N ARG A 679 -21.09 -15.38 -19.77
CA ARG A 679 -22.34 -16.12 -20.05
C ARG A 679 -22.12 -17.31 -20.98
N TRP A 680 -21.24 -17.16 -21.98
CA TRP A 680 -20.92 -18.24 -22.91
C TRP A 680 -20.12 -19.37 -22.26
N ALA A 681 -19.26 -19.03 -21.28
CA ALA A 681 -18.45 -20.00 -20.54
C ALA A 681 -19.18 -20.70 -19.37
N ALA A 682 -20.32 -20.17 -18.91
CA ALA A 682 -21.12 -20.83 -17.90
C ALA A 682 -21.74 -22.12 -18.49
N PRO A 683 -21.49 -23.32 -17.91
CA PRO A 683 -22.27 -24.49 -18.28
C PRO A 683 -23.74 -24.18 -18.02
N LYS A 684 -24.64 -24.58 -18.94
CA LYS A 684 -26.03 -24.80 -18.56
C LYS A 684 -26.03 -25.84 -17.44
N THR A 685 -26.11 -25.41 -16.19
CA THR A 685 -26.53 -26.30 -15.12
C THR A 685 -28.00 -26.61 -15.38
N ALA A 686 -28.22 -27.77 -15.99
CA ALA A 686 -29.47 -28.50 -15.86
C ALA A 686 -29.75 -28.75 -14.37
N ASP A 687 -31.03 -28.84 -14.04
CA ASP A 687 -31.64 -28.88 -12.70
C ASP A 687 -30.93 -29.74 -11.65
N THR A 688 -31.01 -29.31 -10.38
CA THR A 688 -31.67 -30.05 -9.27
C THR A 688 -31.47 -29.29 -7.94
N VAL A 689 -32.53 -28.68 -7.43
CA VAL A 689 -32.91 -28.87 -6.01
C VAL A 689 -34.41 -29.15 -6.03
N GLU A 690 -34.72 -30.43 -5.90
CA GLU A 690 -36.04 -30.97 -5.67
C GLU A 690 -36.64 -30.29 -4.43
N SER A 691 -37.80 -29.66 -4.61
CA SER A 691 -38.58 -29.11 -3.51
C SER A 691 -39.08 -30.26 -2.64
N VAL A 692 -38.57 -30.37 -1.41
CA VAL A 692 -39.16 -31.24 -0.39
C VAL A 692 -40.57 -30.72 -0.10
N PRO A 693 -41.63 -31.55 -0.25
CA PRO A 693 -42.99 -31.12 0.05
C PRO A 693 -43.14 -30.95 1.55
N ALA A 694 -43.75 -29.85 1.96
CA ALA A 694 -44.16 -29.62 3.34
C ALA A 694 -45.23 -30.66 3.72
N THR A 695 -44.91 -31.54 4.66
CA THR A 695 -45.90 -32.33 5.38
C THR A 695 -46.30 -31.59 6.66
N VAL A 696 -47.55 -31.11 6.63
CA VAL A 696 -48.53 -30.76 7.67
C VAL A 696 -48.03 -30.58 9.10
#